data_AF-A0A930TIT3-F1
#
_entry.id   AF-A0A930TIT3-F1
#
_cell.length_a   1.000
_cell.length_b   1.000
_cell.length_c   1.000
_cell.angle_alpha   90.00
_cell.angle_beta   90.00
_cell.angle_gamma   90.00
#
_symmetry.space_group_name_H-M   'P 1'
#
loop_
_entity.id
_entity.type
_entity.pdbx_description
1 polymer ?
#
loop_
_entity_poly.entity_id
_entity_poly.type
_entity_poly.pdbx_seq_one_letter_code
_entity_poly.pdbx_strand_id
1 'polypeptide(L)'
;MGDYSSEETSFALNQLDLKLKLYLNFTSGFFIEAGANNGIAQSNTLFFEKYRKWKGLLIEPIPELAEQCRINRPDCIVENCALVPFDYDKPDVEMYYCNLMSLVKGAQKSEADDLIHVEKGRAVQGIESYELRVPARTLTSILDQHQIETIDFLSLDVEGFELNVLQGLDFNRYKPTFLLVEARFREEIDAFLSPFYEPIAELSCHDVLYKSKQSIAEEINFKLSTPVAFFIFNRPDLTKRVFQAIAQVKPEVLFVIADGPRSEYEAMLCEQTRQIIDDVDWDCRVLTNFSDRNLGCKERVVSGLSWIFSQVEEVIILEDDCLPTRSFFRFCQTLLEYYRSDTRVFAISGNNFQCGQRRTDYSYYFSRYFHCWGWASWRRVWQQFDRHMMTWSEFSNANWMQIVFDNPFEQAYWSEQFAQTYIGEINSWAYIWLYTCLSQSGLTIIPEENLVSNIGFRQDATHTGDSENPLANLPTSDLWQLQHPPFVISHREADAFTFKYAFGGQQMQDDILHQLQESLASAQAQQQQLQAELEHRHKQQQQLQTQLVQTQNQYQQAQNQLCRQQVLLEQYQSQHQQLQSQLEQCQFELLQLHTQLAQTRVRCQRLQSRLQQLRYRSHRRQQNLRAKLAQTEATLQSMQSSKFWKLRTHWFQFRRFLGLGGEP
;
A
#
# COMPACT_ATOMS: atom_id res chain seq x y z
N MET A 1 -13.23 6.52 3.39
CA MET A 1 -14.41 7.22 2.87
C MET A 1 -14.51 8.55 3.59
N GLY A 2 -14.25 9.66 2.89
CA GLY A 2 -14.65 10.97 3.38
C GLY A 2 -16.15 11.12 3.14
N ASP A 3 -16.83 11.64 4.15
CA ASP A 3 -18.23 12.02 4.12
C ASP A 3 -18.48 12.97 2.93
N TYR A 4 -18.95 12.44 1.80
CA TYR A 4 -19.25 13.22 0.58
C TYR A 4 -20.72 13.68 0.53
N SER A 5 -21.37 13.77 1.68
CA SER A 5 -22.59 14.59 1.82
C SER A 5 -22.30 15.76 2.74
N SER A 6 -21.49 16.72 2.30
CA SER A 6 -21.69 18.09 2.78
C SER A 6 -23.09 18.48 2.30
N GLU A 7 -24.07 18.60 3.20
CA GLU A 7 -25.40 19.08 2.86
C GLU A 7 -25.25 20.39 2.07
N GLU A 8 -25.57 20.33 0.77
CA GLU A 8 -25.43 21.49 -0.11
C GLU A 8 -26.37 22.59 0.39
N THR A 9 -25.80 23.64 0.95
CA THR A 9 -26.57 24.74 1.53
C THR A 9 -27.04 25.69 0.43
N SER A 10 -28.32 26.08 0.47
CA SER A 10 -28.89 27.11 -0.41
C SER A 10 -28.47 28.51 0.04
N PHE A 11 -28.25 29.41 -0.92
CA PHE A 11 -27.95 30.83 -0.72
C PHE A 11 -29.07 31.74 -1.27
N ALA A 12 -29.95 31.19 -2.10
CA ALA A 12 -30.99 31.91 -2.80
C ALA A 12 -32.29 32.05 -2.00
N LEU A 13 -33.05 33.11 -2.24
CA LEU A 13 -34.43 33.22 -1.75
C LEU A 13 -35.26 32.06 -2.33
N ASN A 14 -36.22 31.54 -1.56
CA ASN A 14 -37.08 30.42 -1.98
C ASN A 14 -36.33 29.15 -2.47
N GLN A 15 -35.06 29.02 -2.09
CA GLN A 15 -34.16 27.94 -2.54
C GLN A 15 -34.09 27.81 -4.07
N LEU A 16 -34.09 28.95 -4.78
CA LEU A 16 -34.09 28.98 -6.24
C LEU A 16 -32.87 28.26 -6.83
N ASP A 17 -31.69 28.44 -6.23
CA ASP A 17 -30.46 27.73 -6.60
C ASP A 17 -30.59 26.21 -6.57
N LEU A 18 -31.21 25.63 -5.53
CA LEU A 18 -31.47 24.20 -5.45
C LEU A 18 -32.48 23.71 -6.50
N LYS A 19 -33.45 24.56 -6.88
CA LYS A 19 -34.39 24.25 -7.97
C LYS A 19 -33.72 24.34 -9.34
N LEU A 20 -32.86 25.35 -9.53
CA LEU A 20 -32.08 25.55 -10.76
C LEU A 20 -31.11 24.41 -11.02
N LYS A 21 -30.55 23.77 -9.98
CA LYS A 21 -29.66 22.60 -10.08
C LYS A 21 -30.21 21.48 -10.98
N LEU A 22 -31.53 21.31 -11.04
CA LEU A 22 -32.17 20.29 -11.89
C LEU A 22 -32.03 20.57 -13.39
N TYR A 23 -31.88 21.84 -13.76
CA TYR A 23 -31.78 22.31 -15.15
C TYR A 23 -30.32 22.62 -15.51
N LEU A 24 -29.58 23.22 -14.58
CA LEU A 24 -28.18 23.60 -14.71
C LEU A 24 -27.27 22.49 -14.16
N ASN A 25 -27.50 21.25 -14.61
CA ASN A 25 -26.80 20.07 -14.08
C ASN A 25 -25.48 19.81 -14.82
N PHE A 26 -24.58 20.78 -14.81
CA PHE A 26 -23.22 20.63 -15.32
C PHE A 26 -22.26 21.53 -14.53
N THR A 27 -20.96 21.27 -14.67
CA THR A 27 -19.92 22.03 -13.97
C THR A 27 -19.26 23.05 -14.88
N SER A 28 -18.61 24.04 -14.26
CA SER A 28 -17.71 24.99 -14.94
C SER A 28 -18.37 25.89 -16.00
N GLY A 29 -19.64 26.22 -15.80
CA GLY A 29 -20.32 27.20 -16.63
C GLY A 29 -19.92 28.65 -16.29
N PHE A 30 -20.40 29.57 -17.11
CA PHE A 30 -20.29 31.02 -16.89
C PHE A 30 -21.67 31.63 -16.60
N PHE A 31 -21.83 32.23 -15.42
CA PHE A 31 -23.07 32.93 -15.06
C PHE A 31 -22.92 34.46 -15.12
N ILE A 32 -24.06 35.13 -15.25
CA ILE A 32 -24.21 36.56 -15.00
C ILE A 32 -25.33 36.73 -13.97
N GLU A 33 -25.10 37.56 -12.95
CA GLU A 33 -26.11 37.93 -11.96
C GLU A 33 -26.26 39.46 -11.95
N ALA A 34 -27.41 39.95 -12.43
CA ALA A 34 -27.78 41.35 -12.34
C ALA A 34 -28.73 41.55 -11.15
N GLY A 35 -28.38 42.49 -10.26
CA GLY A 35 -28.98 42.58 -8.93
C GLY A 35 -28.24 41.71 -7.91
N ALA A 36 -26.91 41.69 -7.97
CA ALA A 36 -26.09 40.78 -7.17
C ALA A 36 -26.11 41.08 -5.66
N ASN A 37 -26.63 42.24 -5.24
CA ASN A 37 -26.65 42.66 -3.84
C ASN A 37 -25.23 42.61 -3.24
N ASN A 38 -25.02 42.00 -2.07
CA ASN A 38 -23.69 41.81 -1.49
C ASN A 38 -22.95 40.57 -2.02
N GLY A 39 -23.49 39.90 -3.04
CA GLY A 39 -22.94 38.69 -3.65
C GLY A 39 -23.26 37.39 -2.90
N ILE A 40 -23.77 37.45 -1.67
CA ILE A 40 -24.06 36.26 -0.84
C ILE A 40 -25.55 36.14 -0.54
N ALA A 41 -26.12 37.18 0.04
CA ALA A 41 -27.49 37.16 0.52
C ALA A 41 -28.46 37.11 -0.66
N GLN A 42 -29.26 36.04 -0.70
CA GLN A 42 -30.24 35.77 -1.76
C GLN A 42 -29.61 35.56 -3.16
N SER A 43 -28.33 35.20 -3.24
CA SER A 43 -27.69 34.96 -4.54
C SER A 43 -28.21 33.69 -5.20
N ASN A 44 -28.63 33.82 -6.46
CA ASN A 44 -29.05 32.71 -7.31
C ASN A 44 -27.85 31.95 -7.92
N THR A 45 -26.65 32.54 -7.87
CA THR A 45 -25.46 31.98 -8.57
C THR A 45 -24.36 31.47 -7.65
N LEU A 46 -24.33 31.88 -6.37
CA LEU A 46 -23.27 31.50 -5.42
C LEU A 46 -23.17 29.97 -5.23
N PHE A 47 -24.30 29.27 -5.29
CA PHE A 47 -24.32 27.80 -5.29
C PHE A 47 -23.45 27.20 -6.40
N PHE A 48 -23.59 27.72 -7.63
CA PHE A 48 -22.90 27.19 -8.81
C PHE A 48 -21.41 27.55 -8.79
N GLU A 49 -21.04 28.73 -8.29
CA GLU A 49 -19.64 29.05 -8.03
C GLU A 49 -19.03 28.06 -7.03
N LYS A 50 -19.67 27.91 -5.86
CA LYS A 50 -19.11 27.14 -4.73
C LYS A 50 -19.06 25.64 -4.99
N TYR A 51 -20.13 25.07 -5.53
CA TYR A 51 -20.28 23.61 -5.67
C TYR A 51 -20.06 23.11 -7.09
N ARG A 52 -20.16 23.99 -8.11
CA ARG A 52 -20.00 23.61 -9.53
C ARG A 52 -18.81 24.27 -10.20
N LYS A 53 -18.03 25.08 -9.48
CA LYS A 53 -16.84 25.81 -9.99
C LYS A 53 -17.16 26.74 -11.17
N TRP A 54 -18.37 27.28 -11.20
CA TRP A 54 -18.73 28.26 -12.21
C TRP A 54 -17.98 29.57 -11.96
N LYS A 55 -17.67 30.28 -13.04
CA LYS A 55 -17.17 31.65 -12.99
C LYS A 55 -18.31 32.60 -13.37
N GLY A 56 -18.19 33.87 -13.04
CA GLY A 56 -19.22 34.79 -13.48
C GLY A 56 -18.97 36.27 -13.29
N LEU A 57 -19.98 37.01 -13.73
CA LEU A 57 -20.07 38.45 -13.72
C LEU A 57 -21.22 38.87 -12.81
N LEU A 58 -20.90 39.67 -11.79
CA LEU A 58 -21.85 40.28 -10.87
C LEU A 58 -22.04 41.74 -11.24
N ILE A 59 -23.29 42.18 -11.36
CA ILE A 59 -23.63 43.56 -11.71
C ILE A 59 -24.51 44.12 -10.60
N GLU A 60 -24.00 45.14 -9.92
CA GLU A 60 -24.66 45.75 -8.78
C GLU A 60 -24.53 47.29 -8.85
N PRO A 61 -25.63 48.04 -9.00
CA PRO A 61 -25.57 49.49 -9.13
C PRO A 61 -25.15 50.21 -7.83
N ILE A 62 -25.43 49.67 -6.65
CA ILE A 62 -25.11 50.34 -5.38
C ILE A 62 -23.61 50.17 -5.05
N PRO A 63 -22.82 51.26 -4.94
CA PRO A 63 -21.37 51.16 -4.78
C PRO A 63 -20.92 50.33 -3.56
N GLU A 64 -21.60 50.45 -2.43
CA GLU A 64 -21.27 49.72 -1.20
C GLU A 64 -21.53 48.22 -1.32
N LEU A 65 -22.57 47.83 -2.08
CA LEU A 65 -22.92 46.43 -2.32
C LEU A 65 -22.00 45.81 -3.38
N ALA A 66 -21.65 46.58 -4.43
CA ALA A 66 -20.65 46.16 -5.41
C ALA A 66 -19.27 45.94 -4.76
N GLU A 67 -18.87 46.77 -3.81
CA GLU A 67 -17.62 46.53 -3.07
C GLU A 67 -17.70 45.28 -2.20
N GLN A 68 -18.85 45.02 -1.56
CA GLN A 68 -19.07 43.76 -0.86
C GLN A 68 -19.02 42.56 -1.81
N CYS A 69 -19.56 42.65 -3.03
CA CYS A 69 -19.40 41.62 -4.05
C CYS A 69 -17.92 41.31 -4.33
N ARG A 70 -17.07 42.35 -4.50
CA ARG A 70 -15.62 42.16 -4.75
C ARG A 70 -14.91 41.47 -3.60
N ILE A 71 -15.31 41.77 -2.36
CA ILE A 71 -14.74 41.16 -1.16
C ILE A 71 -15.23 39.72 -1.00
N ASN A 72 -16.53 39.48 -1.18
CA ASN A 72 -17.18 38.22 -0.92
C ASN A 72 -16.95 37.18 -2.02
N ARG A 73 -16.79 37.63 -3.27
CA ARG A 73 -16.66 36.79 -4.47
C ARG A 73 -15.48 37.26 -5.32
N PRO A 74 -14.23 37.13 -4.81
CA PRO A 74 -13.03 37.71 -5.43
C PRO A 74 -12.68 37.09 -6.79
N ASP A 75 -13.19 35.90 -7.09
CA ASP A 75 -12.99 35.22 -8.38
C ASP A 75 -14.01 35.65 -9.45
N CYS A 76 -15.02 36.46 -9.08
CA CYS A 76 -16.00 37.02 -10.00
C CYS A 76 -15.57 38.39 -10.53
N ILE A 77 -16.00 38.68 -11.76
CA ILE A 77 -15.95 40.03 -12.31
C ILE A 77 -17.08 40.83 -11.65
N VAL A 78 -16.82 42.05 -11.18
CA VAL A 78 -17.84 42.90 -10.52
C VAL A 78 -17.91 44.27 -11.17
N GLU A 79 -19.07 44.59 -11.75
CA GLU A 79 -19.37 45.88 -12.36
C GLU A 79 -20.33 46.69 -11.49
N ASN A 80 -19.97 47.95 -11.25
CA ASN A 80 -20.79 48.88 -10.47
C ASN A 80 -21.50 49.86 -11.40
N CYS A 81 -22.67 49.44 -11.91
CA CYS A 81 -23.47 50.23 -12.85
C CYS A 81 -24.93 49.77 -12.84
N ALA A 82 -25.83 50.65 -13.25
CA ALA A 82 -27.19 50.28 -13.61
C ALA A 82 -27.24 49.81 -15.07
N LEU A 83 -27.98 48.74 -15.31
CA LEU A 83 -28.21 48.21 -16.65
C LEU A 83 -29.34 48.96 -17.35
N VAL A 84 -29.11 49.39 -18.58
CA VAL A 84 -30.03 50.23 -19.36
C VAL A 84 -30.25 49.70 -20.79
N PRO A 85 -31.36 50.06 -21.45
CA PRO A 85 -31.61 49.67 -22.84
C PRO A 85 -30.68 50.41 -23.81
N PHE A 86 -30.58 49.94 -25.05
CA PHE A 86 -29.72 50.56 -26.08
C PHE A 86 -30.08 52.02 -26.41
N ASP A 87 -31.33 52.43 -26.24
CA ASP A 87 -31.82 53.77 -26.54
C ASP A 87 -31.71 54.74 -25.35
N TYR A 88 -31.14 54.31 -24.23
CA TYR A 88 -30.87 55.16 -23.08
C TYR A 88 -29.78 56.19 -23.39
N ASP A 89 -30.08 57.48 -23.20
CA ASP A 89 -29.26 58.60 -23.68
C ASP A 89 -28.46 59.33 -22.59
N LYS A 90 -28.64 58.96 -21.32
CA LYS A 90 -27.95 59.58 -20.18
C LYS A 90 -26.75 58.75 -19.72
N PRO A 91 -25.70 59.39 -19.18
CA PRO A 91 -24.53 58.68 -18.67
C PRO A 91 -24.75 58.05 -17.28
N ASP A 92 -25.78 58.47 -16.55
CA ASP A 92 -26.09 58.03 -15.20
C ASP A 92 -27.59 57.82 -14.97
N VAL A 93 -27.92 56.89 -14.07
CA VAL A 93 -29.28 56.59 -13.57
C VAL A 93 -29.41 57.13 -12.15
N GLU A 94 -30.51 57.83 -11.87
CA GLU A 94 -30.88 58.26 -10.51
C GLU A 94 -31.62 57.13 -9.76
N MET A 95 -31.14 56.76 -8.58
CA MET A 95 -31.65 55.66 -7.77
C MET A 95 -31.92 56.09 -6.33
N TYR A 96 -32.85 55.39 -5.68
CA TYR A 96 -33.09 55.47 -4.25
C TYR A 96 -32.59 54.19 -3.58
N TYR A 97 -31.58 54.31 -2.72
CA TYR A 97 -31.10 53.18 -1.94
C TYR A 97 -32.06 52.84 -0.80
N CYS A 98 -32.50 51.59 -0.72
CA CYS A 98 -33.28 51.02 0.39
C CYS A 98 -32.92 49.54 0.62
N ASN A 99 -31.62 49.19 0.59
CA ASN A 99 -31.12 47.82 0.76
C ASN A 99 -31.79 46.84 -0.24
N LEU A 100 -32.39 45.73 0.22
CA LEU A 100 -33.09 44.73 -0.62
C LEU A 100 -34.30 45.28 -1.41
N MET A 101 -34.71 46.54 -1.21
CA MET A 101 -35.83 47.19 -1.92
C MET A 101 -35.39 48.51 -2.57
N SER A 102 -34.12 48.60 -2.97
CA SER A 102 -33.58 49.77 -3.68
C SER A 102 -34.25 49.87 -5.05
N LEU A 103 -34.67 51.08 -5.44
CA LEU A 103 -35.53 51.28 -6.61
C LEU A 103 -35.02 52.45 -7.46
N VAL A 104 -35.08 52.30 -8.78
CA VAL A 104 -34.95 53.45 -9.70
C VAL A 104 -36.28 54.19 -9.74
N LYS A 105 -36.25 55.52 -9.89
CA LYS A 105 -37.48 56.32 -9.98
C LYS A 105 -38.31 55.90 -11.22
N GLY A 106 -39.56 55.52 -11.02
CA GLY A 106 -40.48 55.04 -12.07
C GLY A 106 -40.47 53.53 -12.32
N ALA A 107 -39.97 52.71 -11.38
CA ALA A 107 -39.94 51.24 -11.53
C ALA A 107 -41.33 50.59 -11.47
N GLN A 108 -42.25 51.21 -10.74
CA GLN A 108 -43.63 50.73 -10.60
C GLN A 108 -44.56 51.42 -11.61
N LYS A 109 -45.76 50.86 -11.75
CA LYS A 109 -46.79 51.38 -12.68
C LYS A 109 -47.23 52.83 -12.37
N SER A 110 -46.90 53.36 -11.19
CA SER A 110 -47.15 54.75 -10.81
C SER A 110 -46.14 55.27 -9.78
N GLU A 111 -45.90 56.59 -9.75
CA GLU A 111 -45.05 57.24 -8.73
C GLU A 111 -45.55 57.01 -7.29
N ALA A 112 -46.85 56.74 -7.11
CA ALA A 112 -47.42 56.42 -5.80
C ALA A 112 -47.02 55.02 -5.33
N ASP A 113 -46.90 54.06 -6.25
CA ASP A 113 -46.49 52.70 -5.94
C ASP A 113 -44.99 52.61 -5.62
N ASP A 114 -44.16 53.43 -6.26
CA ASP A 114 -42.74 53.59 -5.92
C ASP A 114 -42.57 54.02 -4.46
N LEU A 115 -43.34 55.03 -4.02
CA LEU A 115 -43.30 55.54 -2.65
C LEU A 115 -43.77 54.47 -1.64
N ILE A 116 -44.82 53.70 -1.96
CA ILE A 116 -45.30 52.61 -1.11
C ILE A 116 -44.25 51.50 -0.99
N HIS A 117 -43.54 51.18 -2.07
CA HIS A 117 -42.49 50.17 -2.08
C HIS A 117 -41.31 50.58 -1.19
N VAL A 118 -40.84 51.83 -1.32
CA VAL A 118 -39.78 52.40 -0.47
C VAL A 118 -40.21 52.49 1.00
N GLU A 119 -41.45 52.89 1.28
CA GLU A 119 -41.98 52.93 2.66
C GLU A 119 -42.06 51.54 3.31
N LYS A 120 -42.44 50.50 2.56
CA LYS A 120 -42.42 49.11 3.04
C LYS A 120 -40.99 48.66 3.36
N GLY A 121 -40.02 48.95 2.48
CA GLY A 121 -38.61 48.66 2.72
C GLY A 121 -38.07 49.33 4.00
N ARG A 122 -38.38 50.62 4.17
CA ARG A 122 -38.04 51.38 5.39
C ARG A 122 -38.65 50.78 6.66
N ALA A 123 -39.93 50.39 6.62
CA ALA A 123 -40.64 49.84 7.76
C ALA A 123 -40.14 48.45 8.19
N VAL A 124 -39.64 47.64 7.25
CA VAL A 124 -39.14 46.28 7.52
C VAL A 124 -37.70 46.30 8.05
N GLN A 125 -36.86 47.25 7.62
CA GLN A 125 -35.40 47.15 7.83
C GLN A 125 -34.77 48.28 8.65
N GLY A 126 -35.47 49.39 8.90
CA GLY A 126 -34.99 50.46 9.79
C GLY A 126 -33.78 51.25 9.28
N ILE A 127 -33.60 51.36 7.96
CA ILE A 127 -32.45 52.01 7.32
C ILE A 127 -32.83 53.41 6.78
N GLU A 128 -31.93 54.40 6.90
CA GLU A 128 -32.05 55.69 6.21
C GLU A 128 -31.72 55.53 4.72
N SER A 129 -32.73 55.73 3.86
CA SER A 129 -32.55 55.73 2.41
C SER A 129 -31.92 57.02 1.92
N TYR A 130 -31.11 56.97 0.87
CA TYR A 130 -30.52 58.14 0.21
C TYR A 130 -30.64 58.06 -1.32
N GLU A 131 -30.57 59.22 -1.96
CA GLU A 131 -30.52 59.34 -3.42
C GLU A 131 -29.07 59.22 -3.91
N LEU A 132 -28.85 58.47 -4.99
CA LEU A 132 -27.56 58.35 -5.63
C LEU A 132 -27.67 58.30 -7.16
N ARG A 133 -26.57 58.63 -7.83
CA ARG A 133 -26.41 58.51 -9.28
C ARG A 133 -25.35 57.47 -9.58
N VAL A 134 -25.68 56.53 -10.45
CA VAL A 134 -24.81 55.39 -10.80
C VAL A 134 -24.57 55.37 -12.31
N PRO A 135 -23.40 54.92 -12.78
CA PRO A 135 -23.12 54.83 -14.21
C PRO A 135 -24.17 53.97 -14.94
N ALA A 136 -24.65 54.44 -16.08
CA ALA A 136 -25.56 53.70 -16.95
C ALA A 136 -24.76 52.91 -18.00
N ARG A 137 -25.00 51.59 -18.10
CA ARG A 137 -24.35 50.73 -19.11
C ARG A 137 -25.33 49.73 -19.70
N THR A 138 -25.18 49.41 -20.98
CA THR A 138 -25.88 48.26 -21.56
C THR A 138 -25.16 46.98 -21.16
N LEU A 139 -25.89 45.87 -21.00
CA LEU A 139 -25.27 44.57 -20.71
C LEU A 139 -24.28 44.18 -21.81
N THR A 140 -24.62 44.46 -23.07
CA THR A 140 -23.74 44.24 -24.23
C THR A 140 -22.39 44.95 -24.08
N SER A 141 -22.38 46.21 -23.61
CA SER A 141 -21.12 46.96 -23.44
C SER A 141 -20.19 46.35 -22.39
N ILE A 142 -20.75 45.68 -21.38
CA ILE A 142 -19.99 45.02 -20.32
C ILE A 142 -19.41 43.71 -20.84
N LEU A 143 -20.22 42.92 -21.55
CA LEU A 143 -19.77 41.67 -22.16
C LEU A 143 -18.64 41.91 -23.17
N ASP A 144 -18.74 42.98 -23.95
CA ASP A 144 -17.69 43.43 -24.87
C ASP A 144 -16.38 43.78 -24.16
N GLN A 145 -16.46 44.54 -23.06
CA GLN A 145 -15.29 44.95 -22.29
C GLN A 145 -14.51 43.74 -21.75
N HIS A 146 -15.22 42.74 -21.25
CA HIS A 146 -14.64 41.56 -20.61
C HIS A 146 -14.40 40.39 -21.58
N GLN A 147 -14.73 40.57 -22.87
CA GLN A 147 -14.58 39.54 -23.91
C GLN A 147 -15.28 38.23 -23.52
N ILE A 148 -16.48 38.33 -22.94
CA ILE A 148 -17.27 37.18 -22.52
C ILE A 148 -17.95 36.59 -23.76
N GLU A 149 -17.51 35.41 -24.20
CA GLU A 149 -18.05 34.78 -25.41
C GLU A 149 -19.21 33.82 -25.13
N THR A 150 -19.18 33.12 -23.99
CA THR A 150 -20.14 32.07 -23.62
C THR A 150 -20.85 32.45 -22.32
N ILE A 151 -22.18 32.29 -22.32
CA ILE A 151 -23.02 32.56 -21.15
C ILE A 151 -23.94 31.35 -20.97
N ASP A 152 -23.76 30.63 -19.88
CA ASP A 152 -24.57 29.47 -19.56
C ASP A 152 -25.85 29.86 -18.84
N PHE A 153 -25.75 30.85 -17.94
CA PHE A 153 -26.86 31.29 -17.11
C PHE A 153 -26.85 32.81 -16.91
N LEU A 154 -27.98 33.46 -17.10
CA LEU A 154 -28.19 34.86 -16.72
C LEU A 154 -29.36 34.94 -15.73
N SER A 155 -29.07 35.38 -14.50
CA SER A 155 -30.05 35.71 -13.47
C SER A 155 -30.34 37.21 -13.50
N LEU A 156 -31.62 37.57 -13.66
CA LEU A 156 -32.12 38.94 -13.68
C LEU A 156 -33.11 39.14 -12.54
N ASP A 157 -32.67 39.89 -11.53
CA ASP A 157 -33.49 40.34 -10.41
C ASP A 157 -33.15 41.81 -10.14
N VAL A 158 -33.78 42.72 -10.89
CA VAL A 158 -33.44 44.16 -10.88
C VAL A 158 -34.65 45.00 -10.49
N GLU A 159 -35.52 44.44 -9.66
CA GLU A 159 -36.64 45.09 -9.00
C GLU A 159 -37.69 45.71 -9.96
N GLY A 160 -37.88 45.15 -11.15
CA GLY A 160 -38.90 45.58 -12.13
C GLY A 160 -38.35 46.17 -13.43
N PHE A 161 -37.02 46.26 -13.59
CA PHE A 161 -36.35 46.74 -14.80
C PHE A 161 -35.86 45.61 -15.71
N GLU A 162 -36.33 44.38 -15.52
CA GLU A 162 -35.82 43.21 -16.25
C GLU A 162 -35.92 43.41 -17.76
N LEU A 163 -37.05 43.96 -18.23
CA LEU A 163 -37.24 44.26 -19.66
C LEU A 163 -36.24 45.29 -20.19
N ASN A 164 -35.92 46.34 -19.42
CA ASN A 164 -34.94 47.36 -19.80
C ASN A 164 -33.53 46.76 -19.92
N VAL A 165 -33.17 45.84 -19.03
CA VAL A 165 -31.90 45.11 -19.11
C VAL A 165 -31.85 44.23 -20.35
N LEU A 166 -32.92 43.48 -20.62
CA LEU A 166 -33.04 42.65 -21.82
C LEU A 166 -32.95 43.48 -23.10
N GLN A 167 -33.53 44.67 -23.13
CA GLN A 167 -33.42 45.63 -24.25
C GLN A 167 -32.01 46.24 -24.42
N GLY A 168 -31.09 46.00 -23.47
CA GLY A 168 -29.66 46.35 -23.58
C GLY A 168 -28.77 45.18 -23.99
N LEU A 169 -29.33 44.01 -24.31
CA LEU A 169 -28.61 42.80 -24.71
C LEU A 169 -28.79 42.51 -26.20
N ASP A 170 -27.69 42.37 -26.95
CA ASP A 170 -27.73 41.92 -28.34
C ASP A 170 -27.86 40.39 -28.42
N PHE A 171 -29.10 39.90 -28.53
CA PHE A 171 -29.42 38.48 -28.65
C PHE A 171 -28.92 37.80 -29.92
N ASN A 172 -28.44 38.55 -30.92
CA ASN A 172 -27.82 37.92 -32.08
C ASN A 172 -26.39 37.47 -31.78
N ARG A 173 -25.71 38.20 -30.87
CA ARG A 173 -24.33 37.95 -30.50
C ARG A 173 -24.20 37.19 -29.20
N TYR A 174 -24.93 37.61 -28.16
CA TYR A 174 -24.89 37.03 -26.83
C TYR A 174 -26.17 36.27 -26.56
N LYS A 175 -26.04 34.94 -26.44
CA LYS A 175 -27.17 34.03 -26.29
C LYS A 175 -26.99 33.17 -25.04
N PRO A 176 -27.31 33.72 -23.85
CA PRO A 176 -27.40 32.91 -22.64
C PRO A 176 -28.17 31.61 -22.89
N THR A 177 -27.68 30.48 -22.41
CA THR A 177 -28.40 29.21 -22.58
C THR A 177 -29.68 29.20 -21.74
N PHE A 178 -29.58 29.68 -20.51
CA PHE A 178 -30.68 29.81 -19.57
C PHE A 178 -30.83 31.25 -19.04
N LEU A 179 -32.08 31.69 -18.85
CA LEU A 179 -32.42 32.96 -18.21
C LEU A 179 -33.31 32.68 -17.01
N LEU A 180 -32.94 33.12 -15.81
CA LEU A 180 -33.89 33.26 -14.70
C LEU A 180 -34.28 34.72 -14.60
N VAL A 181 -35.57 35.02 -14.72
CA VAL A 181 -36.07 36.40 -14.68
C VAL A 181 -37.11 36.53 -13.58
N GLU A 182 -36.93 37.49 -12.66
CA GLU A 182 -37.95 37.94 -11.72
C GLU A 182 -39.04 38.72 -12.49
N ALA A 183 -39.96 38.00 -13.11
CA ALA A 183 -40.90 38.53 -14.08
C ALA A 183 -42.12 39.22 -13.42
N ARG A 184 -41.92 40.37 -12.78
CA ARG A 184 -43.00 41.21 -12.20
C ARG A 184 -44.06 41.61 -13.23
N PHE A 185 -43.62 41.89 -14.47
CA PHE A 185 -44.48 42.19 -15.62
C PHE A 185 -44.39 41.08 -16.68
N ARG A 186 -44.87 39.88 -16.32
CA ARG A 186 -44.69 38.65 -17.11
C ARG A 186 -45.09 38.76 -18.59
N GLU A 187 -46.23 39.38 -18.89
CA GLU A 187 -46.73 39.48 -20.27
C GLU A 187 -45.77 40.22 -21.20
N GLU A 188 -45.13 41.29 -20.72
CA GLU A 188 -44.21 42.09 -21.51
C GLU A 188 -42.86 41.37 -21.72
N ILE A 189 -42.38 40.69 -20.67
CA ILE A 189 -41.15 39.89 -20.72
C ILE A 189 -41.34 38.68 -21.65
N ASP A 190 -42.45 37.95 -21.52
CA ASP A 190 -42.78 36.83 -22.41
C ASP A 190 -42.88 37.29 -23.86
N ALA A 191 -43.58 38.41 -24.12
CA ALA A 191 -43.71 38.95 -25.46
C ALA A 191 -42.34 39.27 -26.07
N PHE A 192 -41.45 39.92 -25.32
CA PHE A 192 -40.10 40.28 -25.76
C PHE A 192 -39.19 39.06 -25.98
N LEU A 193 -39.22 38.09 -25.06
CA LEU A 193 -38.35 36.91 -25.11
C LEU A 193 -38.84 35.83 -26.09
N SER A 194 -40.13 35.80 -26.42
CA SER A 194 -40.75 34.77 -27.25
C SER A 194 -40.05 34.47 -28.59
N PRO A 195 -39.37 35.40 -29.29
CA PRO A 195 -38.63 35.05 -30.51
C PRO A 195 -37.39 34.20 -30.25
N PHE A 196 -36.80 34.29 -29.05
CA PHE A 196 -35.47 33.75 -28.74
C PHE A 196 -35.48 32.65 -27.68
N TYR A 197 -36.46 32.65 -26.75
CA TYR A 197 -36.51 31.75 -25.61
C TYR A 197 -37.89 31.11 -25.42
N GLU A 198 -37.92 29.99 -24.71
CA GLU A 198 -39.15 29.35 -24.22
C GLU A 198 -39.12 29.27 -22.69
N PRO A 199 -40.22 29.58 -22.00
CA PRO A 199 -40.35 29.33 -20.57
C PRO A 199 -40.40 27.82 -20.33
N ILE A 200 -39.51 27.32 -19.48
CA ILE A 200 -39.39 25.89 -19.18
C ILE A 200 -39.77 25.53 -17.74
N ALA A 201 -39.77 26.51 -16.82
CA ALA A 201 -40.22 26.30 -15.44
C ALA A 201 -40.61 27.62 -14.75
N GLU A 202 -41.56 27.54 -13.83
CA GLU A 202 -41.85 28.61 -12.86
C GLU A 202 -41.32 28.16 -11.49
N LEU A 203 -40.31 28.85 -10.97
CA LEU A 203 -39.58 28.44 -9.77
C LEU A 203 -40.09 29.15 -8.50
N SER A 204 -40.80 30.27 -8.67
CA SER A 204 -41.55 30.99 -7.63
C SER A 204 -42.76 31.73 -8.27
N CYS A 205 -43.45 32.58 -7.50
CA CYS A 205 -44.54 33.41 -8.02
C CYS A 205 -44.08 34.49 -9.03
N HIS A 206 -42.81 34.86 -9.01
CA HIS A 206 -42.23 35.83 -9.95
C HIS A 206 -41.06 35.25 -10.76
N ASP A 207 -40.41 34.19 -10.29
CA ASP A 207 -39.21 33.65 -10.94
C ASP A 207 -39.53 32.64 -12.04
N VAL A 208 -39.16 32.98 -13.26
CA VAL A 208 -39.41 32.16 -14.45
C VAL A 208 -38.09 31.81 -15.11
N LEU A 209 -37.87 30.51 -15.31
CA LEU A 209 -36.73 29.98 -16.03
C LEU A 209 -37.08 29.83 -17.51
N TYR A 210 -36.28 30.45 -18.37
CA TYR A 210 -36.34 30.32 -19.81
C TYR A 210 -35.11 29.60 -20.34
N LYS A 211 -35.27 28.87 -21.45
CA LYS A 211 -34.18 28.25 -22.18
C LYS A 211 -34.17 28.73 -23.63
N SER A 212 -32.97 28.93 -24.18
CA SER A 212 -32.78 29.39 -25.55
C SER A 212 -33.42 28.44 -26.55
N LYS A 213 -34.27 28.98 -27.45
CA LYS A 213 -34.86 28.23 -28.57
C LYS A 213 -33.80 27.64 -29.48
N GLN A 214 -32.66 28.32 -29.64
CA GLN A 214 -31.55 27.79 -30.40
C GLN A 214 -30.97 26.54 -29.73
N SER A 215 -30.70 26.59 -28.42
CA SER A 215 -30.21 25.43 -27.66
C SER A 215 -31.22 24.28 -27.69
N ILE A 216 -32.50 24.56 -27.48
CA ILE A 216 -33.59 23.57 -27.61
C ILE A 216 -33.60 22.97 -29.01
N ALA A 217 -33.52 23.79 -30.06
CA ALA A 217 -33.50 23.33 -31.43
C ALA A 217 -32.25 22.50 -31.74
N GLU A 218 -31.07 22.86 -31.24
CA GLU A 218 -29.84 22.07 -31.40
C GLU A 218 -29.95 20.69 -30.72
N GLU A 219 -30.54 20.65 -29.52
CA GLU A 219 -30.81 19.39 -28.81
C GLU A 219 -31.88 18.55 -29.52
N ILE A 220 -32.96 19.15 -30.00
CA ILE A 220 -34.05 18.44 -30.70
C ILE A 220 -33.59 17.96 -32.08
N ASN A 221 -32.89 18.81 -32.83
CA ASN A 221 -32.43 18.52 -34.20
C ASN A 221 -31.14 17.71 -34.23
N PHE A 222 -30.52 17.40 -33.08
CA PHE A 222 -29.43 16.44 -33.04
C PHE A 222 -29.89 15.12 -33.65
N LYS A 223 -29.33 14.82 -34.81
CA LYS A 223 -29.57 13.58 -35.53
C LYS A 223 -28.31 12.72 -35.43
N LEU A 224 -28.47 11.51 -34.91
CA LEU A 224 -27.41 10.53 -34.85
C LEU A 224 -27.29 9.82 -36.21
N SER A 225 -26.14 9.98 -36.84
CA SER A 225 -25.73 9.29 -38.07
C SER A 225 -24.79 8.12 -37.78
N THR A 226 -24.05 8.16 -36.67
CA THR A 226 -23.19 7.06 -36.25
C THR A 226 -24.03 5.83 -35.88
N PRO A 227 -23.73 4.64 -36.42
CA PRO A 227 -24.39 3.41 -36.03
C PRO A 227 -24.29 3.13 -34.52
N VAL A 228 -25.33 2.50 -33.97
CA VAL A 228 -25.35 2.03 -32.58
C VAL A 228 -25.35 0.51 -32.56
N ALA A 229 -24.55 -0.08 -31.68
CA ALA A 229 -24.52 -1.50 -31.37
C ALA A 229 -25.02 -1.73 -29.95
N PHE A 230 -25.97 -2.65 -29.82
CA PHE A 230 -26.60 -2.98 -28.55
C PHE A 230 -26.43 -4.47 -28.24
N PHE A 231 -25.67 -4.77 -27.19
CA PHE A 231 -25.40 -6.12 -26.72
C PHE A 231 -26.39 -6.48 -25.62
N ILE A 232 -27.17 -7.54 -25.84
CA ILE A 232 -28.27 -7.96 -24.97
C ILE A 232 -28.14 -9.44 -24.62
N PHE A 233 -28.72 -9.86 -23.49
CA PHE A 233 -28.79 -11.27 -23.13
C PHE A 233 -30.14 -11.67 -22.55
N ASN A 234 -30.28 -11.71 -21.22
CA ASN A 234 -31.44 -12.28 -20.53
C ASN A 234 -32.04 -11.33 -19.47
N ARG A 235 -31.74 -10.02 -19.54
CA ARG A 235 -32.22 -9.00 -18.60
C ARG A 235 -33.22 -8.05 -19.29
N PRO A 236 -34.47 -8.47 -19.52
CA PRO A 236 -35.43 -7.70 -20.31
C PRO A 236 -35.75 -6.33 -19.69
N ASP A 237 -35.77 -6.21 -18.37
CA ASP A 237 -36.06 -4.95 -17.68
C ASP A 237 -34.96 -3.90 -17.89
N LEU A 238 -33.68 -4.29 -17.76
CA LEU A 238 -32.54 -3.42 -18.03
C LEU A 238 -32.44 -3.08 -19.52
N THR A 239 -32.59 -4.10 -20.37
CA THR A 239 -32.58 -3.96 -21.83
C THR A 239 -33.63 -2.93 -22.28
N LYS A 240 -34.84 -2.98 -21.72
CA LYS A 240 -35.92 -2.03 -22.05
C LYS A 240 -35.54 -0.59 -21.72
N ARG A 241 -34.90 -0.36 -20.57
CA ARG A 241 -34.48 0.98 -20.14
C ARG A 241 -33.38 1.55 -21.05
N VAL A 242 -32.37 0.75 -21.37
CA VAL A 242 -31.29 1.19 -22.28
C VAL A 242 -31.82 1.40 -23.69
N PHE A 243 -32.69 0.51 -24.19
CA PHE A 243 -33.35 0.66 -25.49
C PHE A 243 -34.17 1.95 -25.57
N GLN A 244 -34.90 2.33 -24.51
CA GLN A 244 -35.63 3.60 -24.47
C GLN A 244 -34.70 4.81 -24.62
N ALA A 245 -33.48 4.77 -24.05
CA ALA A 245 -32.49 5.83 -24.26
C ALA A 245 -31.97 5.85 -25.71
N ILE A 246 -31.73 4.69 -26.32
CA ILE A 246 -31.36 4.59 -27.75
C ILE A 246 -32.49 5.12 -28.65
N ALA A 247 -33.75 4.80 -28.33
CA ALA A 247 -34.92 5.22 -29.11
C ALA A 247 -35.10 6.76 -29.11
N GLN A 248 -34.61 7.47 -28.08
CA GLN A 248 -34.67 8.94 -28.04
C GLN A 248 -33.77 9.61 -29.08
N VAL A 249 -32.71 8.94 -29.55
CA VAL A 249 -31.79 9.46 -30.57
C VAL A 249 -32.03 8.87 -31.97
N LYS A 250 -32.96 7.91 -32.08
CA LYS A 250 -33.46 7.35 -33.35
C LYS A 250 -32.33 7.06 -34.36
N PRO A 251 -31.37 6.17 -34.03
CA PRO A 251 -30.26 5.88 -34.93
C PRO A 251 -30.77 5.33 -36.27
N GLU A 252 -30.13 5.73 -37.37
CA GLU A 252 -30.45 5.20 -38.71
C GLU A 252 -30.07 3.72 -38.86
N VAL A 253 -29.05 3.27 -38.11
CA VAL A 253 -28.58 1.87 -38.11
C VAL A 253 -28.43 1.40 -36.67
N LEU A 254 -29.13 0.31 -36.33
CA LEU A 254 -29.05 -0.36 -35.03
C LEU A 254 -28.59 -1.80 -35.21
N PHE A 255 -27.40 -2.13 -34.72
CA PHE A 255 -26.94 -3.50 -34.59
C PHE A 255 -27.41 -4.07 -33.26
N VAL A 256 -28.02 -5.25 -33.26
CA VAL A 256 -28.41 -5.94 -32.02
C VAL A 256 -27.73 -7.30 -31.95
N ILE A 257 -26.92 -7.47 -30.92
CA ILE A 257 -26.15 -8.67 -30.68
C ILE A 257 -26.73 -9.36 -29.44
N ALA A 258 -27.28 -10.57 -29.61
CA ALA A 258 -27.80 -11.35 -28.50
C ALA A 258 -27.01 -12.65 -28.31
N ASP A 259 -26.71 -13.01 -27.06
CA ASP A 259 -26.24 -14.35 -26.73
C ASP A 259 -27.41 -15.36 -26.67
N GLY A 260 -27.07 -16.66 -26.70
CA GLY A 260 -28.04 -17.74 -26.53
C GLY A 260 -28.23 -18.13 -25.05
N PRO A 261 -29.37 -18.73 -24.69
CA PRO A 261 -29.67 -19.11 -23.31
C PRO A 261 -28.77 -20.25 -22.80
N ARG A 262 -28.56 -20.32 -21.49
CA ARG A 262 -27.83 -21.41 -20.81
C ARG A 262 -28.77 -22.50 -20.29
N SER A 263 -30.06 -22.19 -20.18
CA SER A 263 -31.11 -23.10 -19.70
C SER A 263 -32.45 -22.79 -20.36
N GLU A 264 -33.43 -23.70 -20.24
CA GLU A 264 -34.80 -23.47 -20.76
C GLU A 264 -35.49 -22.28 -20.10
N TYR A 265 -35.23 -22.02 -18.81
CA TYR A 265 -35.76 -20.85 -18.12
C TYR A 265 -35.21 -19.55 -18.72
N GLU A 266 -33.90 -19.47 -18.97
CA GLU A 266 -33.29 -18.32 -19.62
C GLU A 266 -33.72 -18.16 -21.07
N ALA A 267 -34.16 -19.22 -21.75
CA ALA A 267 -34.66 -19.12 -23.12
C ALA A 267 -35.88 -18.19 -23.21
N MET A 268 -36.77 -18.25 -22.22
CA MET A 268 -37.91 -17.32 -22.10
C MET A 268 -37.44 -15.87 -21.92
N LEU A 269 -36.47 -15.63 -21.03
CA LEU A 269 -35.94 -14.29 -20.77
C LEU A 269 -35.20 -13.73 -22.00
N CYS A 270 -34.38 -14.54 -22.68
CA CYS A 270 -33.70 -14.15 -23.91
C CYS A 270 -34.70 -13.75 -25.00
N GLU A 271 -35.79 -14.50 -25.14
CA GLU A 271 -36.84 -14.20 -26.11
C GLU A 271 -37.55 -12.88 -25.78
N GLN A 272 -37.94 -12.68 -24.52
CA GLN A 272 -38.50 -11.39 -24.06
C GLN A 272 -37.53 -10.23 -24.32
N THR A 273 -36.23 -10.44 -24.07
CA THR A 273 -35.18 -9.45 -24.31
C THR A 273 -35.03 -9.11 -25.80
N ARG A 274 -35.11 -10.10 -26.70
CA ARG A 274 -35.05 -9.90 -28.16
C ARG A 274 -36.29 -9.16 -28.68
N GLN A 275 -37.47 -9.47 -28.17
CA GLN A 275 -38.74 -8.85 -28.57
C GLN A 275 -38.81 -7.34 -28.29
N ILE A 276 -38.04 -6.83 -27.33
CA ILE A 276 -37.96 -5.38 -27.06
C ILE A 276 -37.51 -4.59 -28.30
N ILE A 277 -36.72 -5.22 -29.17
CA ILE A 277 -36.22 -4.59 -30.40
C ILE A 277 -37.33 -4.41 -31.44
N ASP A 278 -38.43 -5.16 -31.34
CA ASP A 278 -39.59 -4.99 -32.24
C ASP A 278 -40.32 -3.66 -31.98
N ASP A 279 -40.04 -2.99 -30.85
CA ASP A 279 -40.59 -1.67 -30.51
C ASP A 279 -39.89 -0.50 -31.25
N VAL A 280 -39.03 -0.78 -32.22
CA VAL A 280 -38.46 0.25 -33.11
C VAL A 280 -39.57 0.86 -33.97
N ASP A 281 -39.96 2.09 -33.66
CA ASP A 281 -41.07 2.82 -34.31
C ASP A 281 -40.60 3.96 -35.24
N TRP A 282 -39.32 4.01 -35.57
CA TRP A 282 -38.69 5.01 -36.45
C TRP A 282 -38.00 4.36 -37.66
N ASP A 283 -37.65 5.18 -38.66
CA ASP A 283 -36.91 4.71 -39.84
C ASP A 283 -35.49 4.28 -39.44
N CYS A 284 -35.32 2.97 -39.23
CA CYS A 284 -34.11 2.36 -38.70
C CYS A 284 -33.81 1.07 -39.45
N ARG A 285 -32.58 0.93 -39.93
CA ARG A 285 -32.05 -0.33 -40.40
C ARG A 285 -31.56 -1.15 -39.21
N VAL A 286 -32.43 -2.03 -38.71
CA VAL A 286 -32.09 -2.98 -37.64
C VAL A 286 -31.36 -4.20 -38.24
N LEU A 287 -30.18 -4.51 -37.71
CA LEU A 287 -29.34 -5.63 -38.12
C LEU A 287 -29.07 -6.53 -36.91
N THR A 288 -29.65 -7.72 -36.90
CA THR A 288 -29.56 -8.64 -35.77
C THR A 288 -28.50 -9.71 -35.99
N ASN A 289 -27.80 -10.07 -34.92
CA ASN A 289 -26.92 -11.23 -34.85
C ASN A 289 -27.21 -11.95 -33.52
N PHE A 290 -28.07 -12.95 -33.58
CA PHE A 290 -28.50 -13.72 -32.42
C PHE A 290 -27.84 -15.09 -32.42
N SER A 291 -27.27 -15.48 -31.27
CA SER A 291 -26.73 -16.83 -31.10
C SER A 291 -27.82 -17.76 -30.56
N ASP A 292 -27.89 -18.97 -31.12
CA ASP A 292 -28.77 -20.04 -30.62
C ASP A 292 -28.22 -20.73 -29.36
N ARG A 293 -26.91 -20.62 -29.13
CA ARG A 293 -26.19 -21.20 -27.98
C ARG A 293 -25.50 -20.12 -27.18
N ASN A 294 -25.37 -20.32 -25.87
CA ASN A 294 -24.58 -19.42 -25.03
C ASN A 294 -23.09 -19.51 -25.40
N LEU A 295 -22.50 -18.40 -25.86
CA LEU A 295 -21.06 -18.28 -26.12
C LEU A 295 -20.31 -17.69 -24.92
N GLY A 296 -21.04 -17.03 -24.02
CA GLY A 296 -20.48 -16.32 -22.87
C GLY A 296 -19.98 -14.92 -23.26
N CYS A 297 -19.80 -14.06 -22.25
CA CYS A 297 -19.52 -12.64 -22.43
C CYS A 297 -18.33 -12.37 -23.38
N LYS A 298 -17.16 -12.97 -23.10
CA LYS A 298 -15.94 -12.74 -23.91
C LYS A 298 -16.16 -13.05 -25.39
N GLU A 299 -16.57 -14.27 -25.69
CA GLU A 299 -16.70 -14.74 -27.07
C GLU A 299 -17.87 -14.07 -27.79
N ARG A 300 -18.97 -13.78 -27.09
CA ARG A 300 -20.11 -13.09 -27.70
C ARG A 300 -19.77 -11.67 -28.07
N VAL A 301 -19.11 -10.92 -27.18
CA VAL A 301 -18.72 -9.54 -27.45
C VAL A 301 -17.72 -9.48 -28.61
N VAL A 302 -16.65 -10.29 -28.57
CA VAL A 302 -15.63 -10.32 -29.62
C VAL A 302 -16.21 -10.68 -31.00
N SER A 303 -17.04 -11.72 -31.07
CA SER A 303 -17.67 -12.14 -32.33
C SER A 303 -18.68 -11.10 -32.85
N GLY A 304 -19.46 -10.48 -31.97
CA GLY A 304 -20.39 -9.42 -32.30
C GLY A 304 -19.69 -8.18 -32.85
N LEU A 305 -18.66 -7.67 -32.15
CA LEU A 305 -17.87 -6.52 -32.58
C LEU A 305 -17.16 -6.78 -33.91
N SER A 306 -16.57 -7.96 -34.10
CA SER A 306 -15.94 -8.32 -35.37
C SER A 306 -16.93 -8.33 -36.54
N TRP A 307 -18.15 -8.83 -36.31
CA TRP A 307 -19.21 -8.79 -37.31
C TRP A 307 -19.71 -7.37 -37.61
N ILE A 308 -19.86 -6.52 -36.58
CA ILE A 308 -20.22 -5.09 -36.76
C ILE A 308 -19.15 -4.37 -37.56
N PHE A 309 -17.88 -4.45 -37.15
CA PHE A 309 -16.78 -3.76 -37.81
C PHE A 309 -16.48 -4.32 -39.20
N SER A 310 -16.97 -5.49 -39.58
CA SER A 310 -16.94 -5.91 -41.00
C SER A 310 -17.87 -5.07 -41.89
N GLN A 311 -18.83 -4.36 -41.31
CA GLN A 311 -19.89 -3.62 -42.02
C GLN A 311 -19.74 -2.10 -41.89
N VAL A 312 -19.27 -1.59 -40.74
CA VAL A 312 -19.12 -0.15 -40.48
C VAL A 312 -17.70 0.24 -40.08
N GLU A 313 -17.32 1.49 -40.35
CA GLU A 313 -16.01 2.05 -40.00
C GLU A 313 -15.93 2.52 -38.55
N GLU A 314 -17.06 2.82 -37.93
CA GLU A 314 -17.18 3.29 -36.55
C GLU A 314 -18.57 2.98 -36.00
N VAL A 315 -18.67 2.86 -34.68
CA VAL A 315 -19.92 2.48 -34.00
C VAL A 315 -19.89 2.92 -32.53
N ILE A 316 -21.05 3.28 -31.99
CA ILE A 316 -21.30 3.46 -30.55
C ILE A 316 -21.80 2.13 -29.99
N ILE A 317 -21.23 1.65 -28.90
CA ILE A 317 -21.46 0.33 -28.31
C ILE A 317 -22.05 0.49 -26.90
N LEU A 318 -23.17 -0.16 -26.66
CA LEU A 318 -23.86 -0.23 -25.36
C LEU A 318 -24.17 -1.69 -25.01
N GLU A 319 -24.04 -2.02 -23.72
CA GLU A 319 -24.55 -3.27 -23.14
C GLU A 319 -25.92 -3.02 -22.49
N ASP A 320 -26.66 -4.09 -22.18
CA ASP A 320 -28.01 -4.05 -21.62
C ASP A 320 -28.11 -3.34 -20.26
N ASP A 321 -27.00 -3.14 -19.56
CA ASP A 321 -26.90 -2.45 -18.28
C ASP A 321 -26.15 -1.10 -18.33
N CYS A 322 -25.77 -0.63 -19.52
CA CYS A 322 -25.14 0.67 -19.72
C CYS A 322 -26.21 1.70 -20.08
N LEU A 323 -26.70 2.49 -19.11
CA LEU A 323 -27.72 3.51 -19.32
C LEU A 323 -27.07 4.85 -19.70
N PRO A 324 -27.13 5.29 -20.98
CA PRO A 324 -26.52 6.54 -21.42
C PRO A 324 -27.43 7.76 -21.19
N THR A 325 -26.82 8.92 -21.04
CA THR A 325 -27.50 10.21 -21.26
C THR A 325 -27.72 10.46 -22.75
N ARG A 326 -28.57 11.43 -23.10
CA ARG A 326 -28.79 11.78 -24.51
C ARG A 326 -27.54 12.41 -25.13
N SER A 327 -26.81 13.22 -24.36
CA SER A 327 -25.56 13.83 -24.81
C SER A 327 -24.42 12.84 -25.05
N PHE A 328 -24.42 11.64 -24.45
CA PHE A 328 -23.43 10.58 -24.73
C PHE A 328 -23.32 10.25 -26.22
N PHE A 329 -24.45 10.17 -26.92
CA PHE A 329 -24.47 9.86 -28.36
C PHE A 329 -23.84 10.98 -29.18
N ARG A 330 -24.12 12.24 -28.83
CA ARG A 330 -23.50 13.41 -29.46
C ARG A 330 -22.01 13.48 -29.17
N PHE A 331 -21.62 13.24 -27.92
CA PHE A 331 -20.23 13.17 -27.49
C PHE A 331 -19.44 12.17 -28.34
N CYS A 332 -19.95 10.94 -28.48
CA CYS A 332 -19.32 9.91 -29.30
C CYS A 332 -19.27 10.29 -30.78
N GLN A 333 -20.39 10.69 -31.40
CA GLN A 333 -20.40 11.07 -32.83
C GLN A 333 -19.41 12.19 -33.13
N THR A 334 -19.38 13.22 -32.27
CA THR A 334 -18.50 14.38 -32.46
C THR A 334 -17.02 13.98 -32.36
N LEU A 335 -16.66 13.15 -31.38
CA LEU A 335 -15.29 12.72 -31.16
C LEU A 335 -14.83 11.63 -32.14
N LEU A 336 -15.75 10.77 -32.60
CA LEU A 336 -15.50 9.81 -33.67
C LEU A 336 -15.09 10.54 -34.96
N GLU A 337 -15.80 11.61 -35.30
CA GLU A 337 -15.47 12.47 -36.43
C GLU A 337 -14.14 13.21 -36.21
N TYR A 338 -14.00 13.87 -35.06
CA TYR A 338 -12.83 14.71 -34.75
C TYR A 338 -11.51 13.92 -34.73
N TYR A 339 -11.51 12.72 -34.12
CA TYR A 339 -10.32 11.86 -34.02
C TYR A 339 -10.28 10.74 -35.07
N ARG A 340 -11.10 10.81 -36.12
CA ARG A 340 -11.21 9.79 -37.17
C ARG A 340 -9.85 9.35 -37.70
N SER A 341 -8.96 10.32 -37.94
CA SER A 341 -7.62 10.10 -38.49
C SER A 341 -6.48 10.11 -37.46
N ASP A 342 -6.76 10.36 -36.18
CA ASP A 342 -5.74 10.38 -35.13
C ASP A 342 -5.48 8.97 -34.61
N THR A 343 -4.34 8.39 -34.99
CA THR A 343 -3.99 7.02 -34.65
C THR A 343 -3.61 6.82 -33.18
N ARG A 344 -3.48 7.90 -32.39
CA ARG A 344 -3.20 7.81 -30.95
C ARG A 344 -4.44 7.47 -30.13
N VAL A 345 -5.64 7.75 -30.67
CA VAL A 345 -6.92 7.55 -29.97
C VAL A 345 -7.56 6.23 -30.40
N PHE A 346 -7.86 5.38 -29.42
CA PHE A 346 -8.35 4.02 -29.61
C PHE A 346 -9.83 3.86 -29.28
N ALA A 347 -10.30 4.55 -28.24
CA ALA A 347 -11.69 4.47 -27.81
C ALA A 347 -12.17 5.78 -27.19
N ILE A 348 -13.49 5.93 -27.15
CA ILE A 348 -14.20 6.99 -26.44
C ILE A 348 -15.10 6.29 -25.42
N SER A 349 -14.86 6.44 -24.13
CA SER A 349 -15.72 5.89 -23.09
C SER A 349 -16.80 6.89 -22.69
N GLY A 350 -17.93 6.41 -22.18
CA GLY A 350 -19.01 7.23 -21.64
C GLY A 350 -18.97 7.38 -20.12
N ASN A 351 -18.30 6.48 -19.43
CA ASN A 351 -18.25 6.47 -17.97
C ASN A 351 -16.95 7.06 -17.40
N ASN A 352 -17.05 7.65 -16.21
CA ASN A 352 -15.97 8.34 -15.50
C ASN A 352 -15.90 7.88 -14.03
N PHE A 353 -14.73 7.40 -13.61
CA PHE A 353 -14.46 6.88 -12.26
C PHE A 353 -13.71 7.85 -11.33
N GLN A 354 -13.71 9.14 -11.62
CA GLN A 354 -13.06 10.17 -10.80
C GLN A 354 -13.91 10.63 -9.61
N CYS A 355 -15.09 10.04 -9.39
CA CYS A 355 -15.99 10.34 -8.27
C CYS A 355 -16.30 11.84 -8.14
N GLY A 356 -16.66 12.48 -9.26
CA GLY A 356 -16.97 13.93 -9.31
C GLY A 356 -15.75 14.85 -9.28
N GLN A 357 -14.52 14.30 -9.23
CA GLN A 357 -13.31 15.11 -9.30
C GLN A 357 -12.96 15.44 -10.75
N ARG A 358 -13.11 16.72 -11.11
CA ARG A 358 -12.66 17.23 -12.41
C ARG A 358 -11.14 17.15 -12.54
N ARG A 359 -10.62 16.70 -13.68
CA ARG A 359 -9.17 16.57 -13.93
C ARG A 359 -8.62 17.67 -14.81
N THR A 360 -9.44 18.23 -15.70
CA THR A 360 -9.04 19.31 -16.60
C THR A 360 -10.13 20.34 -16.81
N ASP A 361 -9.76 21.51 -17.35
CA ASP A 361 -10.70 22.56 -17.77
C ASP A 361 -11.41 22.25 -19.10
N TYR A 362 -11.08 21.14 -19.75
CA TYR A 362 -11.74 20.68 -20.98
C TYR A 362 -12.96 19.78 -20.68
N SER A 363 -13.66 19.34 -21.72
CA SER A 363 -14.84 18.46 -21.59
C SER A 363 -14.47 16.98 -21.41
N TYR A 364 -13.23 16.61 -21.69
CA TYR A 364 -12.71 15.25 -21.57
C TYR A 364 -11.19 15.26 -21.41
N TYR A 365 -10.64 14.15 -20.92
CA TYR A 365 -9.21 13.89 -20.84
C TYR A 365 -8.87 12.56 -21.51
N PHE A 366 -7.58 12.32 -21.73
CA PHE A 366 -7.09 11.04 -22.24
C PHE A 366 -6.59 10.18 -21.10
N SER A 367 -6.94 8.91 -21.12
CA SER A 367 -6.50 7.90 -20.17
C SER A 367 -5.82 6.75 -20.90
N ARG A 368 -4.88 6.10 -20.24
CA ARG A 368 -4.41 4.76 -20.68
C ARG A 368 -5.47 3.68 -20.42
N TYR A 369 -6.36 3.92 -19.48
CA TYR A 369 -7.40 2.99 -19.10
C TYR A 369 -8.55 3.06 -20.08
N PHE A 370 -9.07 1.89 -20.40
CA PHE A 370 -10.30 1.73 -21.14
C PHE A 370 -11.43 1.44 -20.16
N HIS A 371 -12.49 2.25 -20.22
CA HIS A 371 -13.70 2.03 -19.45
C HIS A 371 -14.81 1.55 -20.39
N CYS A 372 -15.29 0.33 -20.17
CA CYS A 372 -16.13 -0.38 -21.13
C CYS A 372 -17.63 -0.07 -21.01
N TRP A 373 -18.07 0.76 -20.06
CA TRP A 373 -19.50 1.01 -19.85
C TRP A 373 -20.01 2.10 -20.78
N GLY A 374 -20.49 1.66 -21.94
CA GLY A 374 -20.86 2.55 -23.05
C GLY A 374 -19.62 3.20 -23.66
N TRP A 375 -19.32 2.89 -24.91
CA TRP A 375 -18.11 3.39 -25.56
C TRP A 375 -18.28 3.46 -27.07
N ALA A 376 -17.32 4.06 -27.76
CA ALA A 376 -17.28 4.10 -29.21
C ALA A 376 -15.85 3.88 -29.72
N SER A 377 -15.73 3.32 -30.92
CA SER A 377 -14.42 3.09 -31.55
C SER A 377 -14.57 2.94 -33.07
N TRP A 378 -13.43 2.75 -33.73
CA TRP A 378 -13.28 2.62 -35.18
C TRP A 378 -12.81 1.21 -35.57
N ARG A 379 -13.19 0.78 -36.76
CA ARG A 379 -12.71 -0.45 -37.41
C ARG A 379 -11.18 -0.50 -37.45
N ARG A 380 -10.53 0.62 -37.78
CA ARG A 380 -9.05 0.73 -37.83
C ARG A 380 -8.38 0.38 -36.50
N VAL A 381 -9.06 0.59 -35.38
CA VAL A 381 -8.56 0.23 -34.05
C VAL A 381 -8.91 -1.22 -33.75
N TRP A 382 -10.15 -1.63 -34.00
CA TRP A 382 -10.60 -3.00 -33.77
C TRP A 382 -9.78 -4.05 -34.53
N GLN A 383 -9.26 -3.72 -35.72
CA GLN A 383 -8.35 -4.58 -36.48
C GLN A 383 -7.05 -4.95 -35.73
N GLN A 384 -6.69 -4.19 -34.70
CA GLN A 384 -5.52 -4.45 -33.85
C GLN A 384 -5.85 -5.37 -32.68
N PHE A 385 -7.13 -5.72 -32.45
CA PHE A 385 -7.54 -6.56 -31.33
C PHE A 385 -6.86 -7.93 -31.37
N ASP A 386 -5.93 -8.14 -30.43
CA ASP A 386 -5.18 -9.38 -30.32
C ASP A 386 -5.90 -10.37 -29.40
N ARG A 387 -6.87 -11.08 -29.97
CA ARG A 387 -7.70 -12.07 -29.26
C ARG A 387 -6.87 -13.07 -28.43
N HIS A 388 -5.69 -13.45 -28.91
CA HIS A 388 -4.85 -14.48 -28.29
C HIS A 388 -3.69 -13.91 -27.49
N MET A 389 -3.57 -12.57 -27.42
CA MET A 389 -2.45 -11.85 -26.81
C MET A 389 -1.11 -12.46 -27.25
N MET A 390 -0.95 -12.69 -28.56
CA MET A 390 0.20 -13.35 -29.19
C MET A 390 1.53 -12.67 -28.81
N THR A 391 1.51 -11.35 -28.59
CA THR A 391 2.69 -10.55 -28.22
C THR A 391 2.95 -10.52 -26.70
N TRP A 392 2.09 -11.11 -25.86
CA TRP A 392 2.21 -11.06 -24.39
C TRP A 392 3.52 -11.63 -23.86
N SER A 393 3.98 -12.76 -24.43
CA SER A 393 5.22 -13.40 -23.98
C SER A 393 6.45 -12.51 -24.21
N GLU A 394 6.50 -11.79 -25.32
CA GLU A 394 7.59 -10.84 -25.59
C GLU A 394 7.43 -9.56 -24.75
N PHE A 395 6.19 -9.08 -24.62
CA PHE A 395 5.85 -7.89 -23.87
C PHE A 395 6.24 -8.01 -22.38
N SER A 396 5.90 -9.15 -21.77
CA SER A 396 6.19 -9.43 -20.36
C SER A 396 7.69 -9.64 -20.11
N ASN A 397 8.37 -10.44 -20.94
CA ASN A 397 9.81 -10.74 -20.78
C ASN A 397 10.73 -9.52 -20.95
N ALA A 398 10.36 -8.58 -21.81
CA ALA A 398 11.13 -7.34 -22.03
C ALA A 398 10.81 -6.24 -20.99
N ASN A 399 10.03 -6.53 -19.96
CA ASN A 399 9.66 -5.60 -18.88
C ASN A 399 8.97 -4.31 -19.37
N TRP A 400 8.22 -4.37 -20.48
CA TRP A 400 7.51 -3.20 -21.03
C TRP A 400 6.46 -2.63 -20.06
N MET A 401 5.97 -3.42 -19.11
CA MET A 401 5.08 -2.95 -18.04
C MET A 401 5.67 -1.79 -17.23
N GLN A 402 6.99 -1.76 -17.03
CA GLN A 402 7.68 -0.68 -16.30
C GLN A 402 7.74 0.63 -17.09
N ILE A 403 7.60 0.55 -18.42
CA ILE A 403 7.55 1.72 -19.31
C ILE A 403 6.13 2.25 -19.39
N VAL A 404 5.14 1.36 -19.35
CA VAL A 404 3.73 1.75 -19.35
C VAL A 404 3.36 2.38 -18.02
N PHE A 405 3.58 1.70 -16.88
CA PHE A 405 3.13 2.13 -15.57
C PHE A 405 4.27 2.62 -14.68
N ASP A 406 4.11 3.78 -14.05
CA ASP A 406 5.12 4.34 -13.14
C ASP A 406 5.07 3.67 -11.75
N ASN A 407 3.91 3.18 -11.32
CA ASN A 407 3.68 2.63 -9.99
C ASN A 407 3.96 1.11 -9.96
N PRO A 408 4.90 0.61 -9.12
CA PRO A 408 5.20 -0.82 -9.03
C PRO A 408 4.01 -1.71 -8.64
N PHE A 409 3.07 -1.21 -7.84
CA PHE A 409 1.86 -1.96 -7.47
C PHE A 409 0.92 -2.13 -8.66
N GLU A 410 0.77 -1.08 -9.46
CA GLU A 410 -0.02 -1.09 -10.69
C GLU A 410 0.61 -1.98 -11.75
N GLN A 411 1.95 -1.95 -11.88
CA GLN A 411 2.70 -2.87 -12.72
C GLN A 411 2.45 -4.33 -12.33
N ALA A 412 2.58 -4.66 -11.03
CA ALA A 412 2.39 -6.01 -10.53
C ALA A 412 0.95 -6.49 -10.76
N TYR A 413 -0.03 -5.66 -10.41
CA TYR A 413 -1.45 -5.94 -10.59
C TYR A 413 -1.77 -6.28 -12.06
N TRP A 414 -1.46 -5.37 -13.00
CA TRP A 414 -1.79 -5.61 -14.40
C TRP A 414 -0.96 -6.73 -15.02
N SER A 415 0.26 -6.96 -14.54
CA SER A 415 1.07 -8.09 -15.00
C SER A 415 0.42 -9.42 -14.66
N GLU A 416 -0.12 -9.53 -13.45
CA GLU A 416 -0.89 -10.68 -13.00
C GLU A 416 -2.20 -10.83 -13.78
N GLN A 417 -3.00 -9.76 -13.90
CA GLN A 417 -4.28 -9.80 -14.61
C GLN A 417 -4.10 -10.24 -16.08
N PHE A 418 -3.09 -9.71 -16.78
CA PHE A 418 -2.80 -10.09 -18.16
C PHE A 418 -2.20 -11.50 -18.27
N ALA A 419 -1.36 -11.92 -17.32
CA ALA A 419 -0.86 -13.30 -17.28
C ALA A 419 -2.00 -14.31 -17.11
N GLN A 420 -2.91 -14.06 -16.17
CA GLN A 420 -4.08 -14.91 -15.92
C GLN A 420 -5.06 -14.89 -17.11
N THR A 421 -5.22 -13.75 -17.78
CA THR A 421 -6.01 -13.66 -19.01
C THR A 421 -5.38 -14.46 -20.15
N TYR A 422 -4.06 -14.36 -20.33
CA TYR A 422 -3.30 -15.07 -21.37
C TYR A 422 -3.39 -16.60 -21.24
N ILE A 423 -3.27 -17.13 -20.02
CA ILE A 423 -3.41 -18.57 -19.76
C ILE A 423 -4.87 -19.06 -19.73
N GLY A 424 -5.84 -18.13 -19.78
CA GLY A 424 -7.27 -18.42 -19.86
C GLY A 424 -7.99 -18.58 -18.52
N GLU A 425 -7.35 -18.24 -17.39
CA GLU A 425 -7.98 -18.24 -16.06
C GLU A 425 -8.99 -17.10 -15.93
N ILE A 426 -8.69 -15.93 -16.49
CA ILE A 426 -9.63 -14.81 -16.57
C ILE A 426 -10.33 -14.80 -17.92
N ASN A 427 -11.66 -14.86 -17.90
CA ASN A 427 -12.50 -14.87 -19.10
C ASN A 427 -13.11 -13.50 -19.41
N SER A 428 -12.28 -12.49 -19.67
CA SER A 428 -12.70 -11.11 -19.93
C SER A 428 -12.21 -10.60 -21.28
N TRP A 429 -13.11 -10.11 -22.14
CA TRP A 429 -12.71 -9.44 -23.40
C TRP A 429 -12.09 -8.06 -23.14
N ALA A 430 -12.53 -7.38 -22.08
CA ALA A 430 -12.09 -6.03 -21.75
C ALA A 430 -10.61 -6.00 -21.33
N TYR A 431 -10.09 -7.06 -20.70
CA TYR A 431 -8.66 -7.14 -20.36
C TYR A 431 -7.78 -7.37 -21.59
N ILE A 432 -8.23 -8.17 -22.55
CA ILE A 432 -7.56 -8.33 -23.84
C ILE A 432 -7.55 -7.01 -24.61
N TRP A 433 -8.66 -6.27 -24.57
CA TRP A 433 -8.75 -4.96 -25.21
C TRP A 433 -7.86 -3.92 -24.53
N LEU A 434 -7.85 -3.86 -23.20
CA LEU A 434 -6.94 -2.99 -22.45
C LEU A 434 -5.49 -3.30 -22.77
N TYR A 435 -5.10 -4.59 -22.79
CA TYR A 435 -3.78 -5.00 -23.22
C TYR A 435 -3.45 -4.52 -24.65
N THR A 436 -4.40 -4.68 -25.59
CA THR A 436 -4.25 -4.19 -26.96
C THR A 436 -3.95 -2.69 -26.98
N CYS A 437 -4.74 -1.87 -26.27
CA CYS A 437 -4.51 -0.43 -26.15
C CYS A 437 -3.12 -0.12 -25.57
N LEU A 438 -2.76 -0.72 -24.43
CA LEU A 438 -1.49 -0.45 -23.76
C LEU A 438 -0.28 -0.86 -24.62
N SER A 439 -0.34 -2.01 -25.28
CA SER A 439 0.74 -2.51 -26.14
C SER A 439 1.03 -1.61 -27.34
N GLN A 440 0.04 -0.81 -27.76
CA GLN A 440 0.14 0.15 -28.86
C GLN A 440 0.23 1.61 -28.41
N SER A 441 0.34 1.86 -27.09
CA SER A 441 0.25 3.22 -26.51
C SER A 441 -1.03 3.97 -26.91
N GLY A 442 -2.12 3.23 -27.18
CA GLY A 442 -3.42 3.77 -27.54
C GLY A 442 -4.13 4.39 -26.34
N LEU A 443 -4.65 5.60 -26.54
CA LEU A 443 -5.35 6.36 -25.50
C LEU A 443 -6.86 6.26 -25.66
N THR A 444 -7.55 6.29 -24.52
CA THR A 444 -9.01 6.35 -24.45
C THR A 444 -9.43 7.74 -24.01
N ILE A 445 -10.44 8.31 -24.67
CA ILE A 445 -11.08 9.55 -24.23
C ILE A 445 -12.07 9.23 -23.11
N ILE A 446 -11.94 9.91 -21.97
CA ILE A 446 -12.85 9.82 -20.83
C ILE A 446 -13.51 11.20 -20.62
N PRO A 447 -14.85 11.30 -20.58
CA PRO A 447 -15.53 12.57 -20.35
C PRO A 447 -15.28 13.07 -18.92
N GLU A 448 -15.25 14.38 -18.71
CA GLU A 448 -15.14 14.97 -17.36
C GLU A 448 -16.41 14.74 -16.52
N GLU A 449 -17.55 14.62 -17.18
CA GLU A 449 -18.83 14.24 -16.58
C GLU A 449 -19.13 12.77 -16.89
N ASN A 450 -19.75 12.06 -15.95
CA ASN A 450 -20.18 10.69 -16.22
C ASN A 450 -21.41 10.70 -17.14
N LEU A 451 -21.31 10.14 -18.34
CA LEU A 451 -22.38 10.13 -19.35
C LEU A 451 -23.13 8.79 -19.42
N VAL A 452 -22.59 7.75 -18.78
CA VAL A 452 -23.19 6.40 -18.76
C VAL A 452 -23.19 5.87 -17.33
N SER A 453 -24.36 5.42 -16.86
CA SER A 453 -24.51 4.75 -15.57
C SER A 453 -24.60 3.24 -15.76
N ASN A 454 -23.82 2.46 -15.02
CA ASN A 454 -24.01 1.01 -15.00
C ASN A 454 -25.08 0.64 -13.97
N ILE A 455 -26.23 0.21 -14.48
CA ILE A 455 -27.43 -0.17 -13.70
C ILE A 455 -27.54 -1.69 -13.48
N GLY A 456 -26.48 -2.42 -13.79
CA GLY A 456 -26.39 -3.89 -13.77
C GLY A 456 -25.78 -4.47 -12.51
N PHE A 457 -25.48 -3.66 -11.50
CA PHE A 457 -24.99 -4.13 -10.20
C PHE A 457 -26.12 -4.81 -9.42
N ARG A 458 -26.22 -6.15 -9.55
CA ARG A 458 -27.32 -6.98 -9.08
C ARG A 458 -26.83 -8.41 -8.78
N GLN A 459 -27.56 -9.14 -7.95
CA GLN A 459 -27.21 -10.52 -7.58
C GLN A 459 -27.19 -11.50 -8.75
N ASP A 460 -27.95 -11.23 -9.82
CA ASP A 460 -28.02 -12.04 -11.04
C ASP A 460 -26.95 -11.67 -12.08
N ALA A 461 -26.09 -10.69 -11.80
CA ALA A 461 -25.03 -10.24 -12.70
C ALA A 461 -23.83 -11.20 -12.70
N THR A 462 -23.20 -11.36 -13.87
CA THR A 462 -22.02 -12.25 -14.01
C THR A 462 -20.74 -11.66 -13.42
N HIS A 463 -20.57 -10.34 -13.48
CA HIS A 463 -19.34 -9.65 -13.05
C HIS A 463 -19.56 -8.53 -12.01
N THR A 464 -20.79 -8.08 -11.81
CA THR A 464 -21.17 -6.94 -10.95
C THR A 464 -22.15 -7.38 -9.85
N GLY A 465 -21.84 -8.48 -9.17
CA GLY A 465 -22.73 -9.09 -8.16
C GLY A 465 -22.95 -8.26 -6.89
N ASP A 466 -22.06 -7.30 -6.61
CA ASP A 466 -22.06 -6.48 -5.39
C ASP A 466 -22.84 -5.19 -5.59
N SER A 467 -24.07 -5.12 -5.07
CA SER A 467 -24.91 -3.92 -5.17
C SER A 467 -24.38 -2.72 -4.40
N GLU A 468 -23.50 -2.95 -3.42
CA GLU A 468 -22.90 -1.89 -2.59
C GLU A 468 -21.57 -1.37 -3.18
N ASN A 469 -21.22 -1.82 -4.38
CA ASN A 469 -20.01 -1.36 -5.04
C ASN A 469 -20.06 0.16 -5.25
N PRO A 470 -19.00 0.92 -4.89
CA PRO A 470 -18.98 2.38 -5.06
C PRO A 470 -19.15 2.88 -6.50
N LEU A 471 -18.95 2.01 -7.49
CA LEU A 471 -19.12 2.31 -8.92
C LEU A 471 -20.51 1.94 -9.46
N ALA A 472 -21.39 1.39 -8.62
CA ALA A 472 -22.75 1.05 -9.01
C ALA A 472 -23.60 2.31 -9.19
N ASN A 473 -24.37 2.37 -10.28
CA ASN A 473 -25.35 3.44 -10.54
C ASN A 473 -24.77 4.85 -10.38
N LEU A 474 -23.52 5.08 -10.81
CA LEU A 474 -22.91 6.41 -10.74
C LEU A 474 -23.82 7.45 -11.41
N PRO A 475 -24.03 8.62 -10.78
CA PRO A 475 -24.91 9.65 -11.31
C PRO A 475 -24.38 10.13 -12.67
N THR A 476 -25.29 10.60 -13.52
CA THR A 476 -24.95 11.10 -14.85
C THR A 476 -25.37 12.54 -15.04
N SER A 477 -24.61 13.25 -15.88
CA SER A 477 -24.88 14.64 -16.27
C SER A 477 -24.82 14.75 -17.79
N ASP A 478 -25.57 15.70 -18.37
CA ASP A 478 -25.47 15.95 -19.81
C ASP A 478 -24.27 16.85 -20.15
N LEU A 479 -23.61 16.56 -21.28
CA LEU A 479 -22.46 17.29 -21.80
C LEU A 479 -22.68 17.64 -23.27
N TRP A 480 -23.38 18.75 -23.51
CA TRP A 480 -23.72 19.17 -24.86
C TRP A 480 -22.56 19.94 -25.52
N GLN A 481 -21.97 20.91 -24.85
CA GLN A 481 -20.85 21.68 -25.43
C GLN A 481 -19.51 20.98 -25.16
N LEU A 482 -18.68 20.83 -26.20
CA LEU A 482 -17.37 20.19 -26.11
C LEU A 482 -16.26 21.22 -26.23
N GLN A 483 -15.42 21.27 -25.20
CA GLN A 483 -14.15 21.97 -25.20
C GLN A 483 -13.03 20.94 -25.36
N HIS A 484 -12.26 21.06 -26.44
CA HIS A 484 -11.21 20.11 -26.77
C HIS A 484 -9.89 20.46 -26.06
N PRO A 485 -9.20 19.49 -25.44
CA PRO A 485 -7.82 19.67 -25.00
C PRO A 485 -6.88 19.90 -26.19
N PRO A 486 -5.91 20.83 -26.11
CA PRO A 486 -4.97 21.11 -27.18
C PRO A 486 -3.85 20.06 -27.29
N PHE A 487 -3.79 19.10 -26.36
CA PHE A 487 -2.79 18.04 -26.30
C PHE A 487 -3.44 16.66 -26.14
N VAL A 488 -2.78 15.65 -26.70
CA VAL A 488 -3.21 14.25 -26.66
C VAL A 488 -2.16 13.46 -25.88
N ILE A 489 -2.34 13.41 -24.55
CA ILE A 489 -1.43 12.74 -23.61
C ILE A 489 -2.25 12.19 -22.43
N SER A 490 -1.87 11.01 -21.93
CA SER A 490 -2.53 10.39 -20.77
C SER A 490 -2.47 11.27 -19.52
N HIS A 491 -3.60 11.45 -18.84
CA HIS A 491 -3.72 12.20 -17.59
C HIS A 491 -3.30 11.33 -16.40
N ARG A 492 -2.02 11.39 -16.02
CA ARG A 492 -1.41 10.49 -15.02
C ARG A 492 -2.14 10.49 -13.67
N GLU A 493 -2.58 11.65 -13.19
CA GLU A 493 -3.29 11.74 -11.90
C GLU A 493 -4.66 11.07 -11.96
N ALA A 494 -5.34 11.11 -13.12
CA ALA A 494 -6.63 10.48 -13.31
C ALA A 494 -6.47 8.96 -13.38
N ASP A 495 -5.43 8.50 -14.10
CA ASP A 495 -5.06 7.08 -14.17
C ASP A 495 -4.72 6.53 -12.78
N ALA A 496 -3.89 7.23 -12.00
CA ALA A 496 -3.50 6.82 -10.65
C ALA A 496 -4.71 6.77 -9.69
N PHE A 497 -5.62 7.75 -9.79
CA PHE A 497 -6.86 7.74 -9.02
C PHE A 497 -7.73 6.54 -9.37
N THR A 498 -7.87 6.26 -10.67
CA THR A 498 -8.65 5.12 -11.17
C THR A 498 -8.06 3.80 -10.68
N PHE A 499 -6.74 3.61 -10.77
CA PHE A 499 -6.08 2.41 -10.24
C PHE A 499 -6.37 2.23 -8.75
N LYS A 500 -6.23 3.31 -7.98
CA LYS A 500 -6.44 3.31 -6.54
C LYS A 500 -7.86 2.90 -6.14
N TYR A 501 -8.88 3.47 -6.78
CA TYR A 501 -10.27 3.34 -6.33
C TYR A 501 -11.14 2.38 -7.16
N ALA A 502 -10.82 2.15 -8.43
CA ALA A 502 -11.60 1.27 -9.31
C ALA A 502 -10.97 -0.12 -9.50
N PHE A 503 -9.64 -0.24 -9.43
CA PHE A 503 -8.93 -1.51 -9.69
C PHE A 503 -8.28 -2.13 -8.43
N GLY A 504 -8.65 -1.67 -7.23
CA GLY A 504 -8.21 -2.28 -5.97
C GLY A 504 -6.83 -1.84 -5.48
N GLY A 505 -6.22 -0.82 -6.09
CA GLY A 505 -4.92 -0.31 -5.66
C GLY A 505 -4.89 0.14 -4.19
N GLN A 506 -6.00 0.66 -3.65
CA GLN A 506 -6.15 0.96 -2.22
C GLN A 506 -6.07 -0.30 -1.37
N GLN A 507 -6.81 -1.34 -1.72
CA GLN A 507 -6.83 -2.60 -0.97
C GLN A 507 -5.44 -3.25 -0.95
N MET A 508 -4.74 -3.28 -2.09
CA MET A 508 -3.38 -3.80 -2.17
C MET A 508 -2.42 -3.05 -1.23
N GLN A 509 -2.52 -1.72 -1.16
CA GLN A 509 -1.71 -0.90 -0.26
C GLN A 509 -2.02 -1.23 1.20
N ASP A 510 -3.30 -1.39 1.55
CA ASP A 510 -3.74 -1.71 2.90
C ASP A 510 -3.27 -3.12 3.33
N ASP A 511 -3.36 -4.11 2.45
CA ASP A 511 -2.90 -5.48 2.70
C ASP A 511 -1.39 -5.54 2.93
N ILE A 512 -0.61 -4.83 2.12
CA ILE A 512 0.85 -4.76 2.29
C ILE A 512 1.20 -4.03 3.59
N LEU A 513 0.51 -2.94 3.90
CA LEU A 513 0.71 -2.21 5.15
C LEU A 513 0.48 -3.13 6.35
N HIS A 514 -0.58 -3.95 6.31
CA HIS A 514 -0.86 -4.95 7.34
C HIS A 514 0.26 -5.99 7.45
N GLN A 515 0.71 -6.57 6.33
CA GLN A 515 1.81 -7.56 6.34
C GLN A 515 3.13 -6.97 6.87
N LEU A 516 3.44 -5.71 6.54
CA LEU A 516 4.62 -5.02 7.05
C LEU A 516 4.51 -4.76 8.56
N GLN A 517 3.32 -4.42 9.05
CA GLN A 517 3.06 -4.26 10.49
C GLN A 517 3.25 -5.58 11.25
N GLU A 518 2.74 -6.69 10.73
CA GLU A 518 2.95 -8.03 11.33
C GLU A 518 4.43 -8.44 11.32
N SER A 519 5.11 -8.23 10.20
CA SER A 519 6.55 -8.54 10.06
C SER A 519 7.38 -7.71 11.04
N LEU A 520 7.06 -6.42 11.19
CA LEU A 520 7.71 -5.53 12.14
C LEU A 520 7.49 -5.98 13.59
N ALA A 521 6.26 -6.37 13.94
CA ALA A 521 5.94 -6.88 15.27
C ALA A 521 6.71 -8.18 15.59
N SER A 522 6.83 -9.09 14.61
CA SER A 522 7.61 -10.32 14.75
C SER A 522 9.11 -10.03 14.97
N ALA A 523 9.68 -9.12 14.17
CA ALA A 523 11.08 -8.72 14.29
C ALA A 523 11.37 -8.05 15.66
N GLN A 524 10.45 -7.21 16.15
CA GLN A 524 10.55 -6.60 17.48
C GLN A 524 10.50 -7.64 18.60
N ALA A 525 9.63 -8.64 18.51
CA ALA A 525 9.58 -9.73 19.49
C ALA A 525 10.88 -10.54 19.50
N GLN A 526 11.43 -10.86 18.33
CA GLN A 526 12.71 -11.57 18.22
C GLN A 526 13.86 -10.73 18.79
N GLN A 527 13.88 -9.42 18.54
CA GLN A 527 14.86 -8.51 19.11
C GLN A 527 14.81 -8.50 20.64
N GLN A 528 13.61 -8.43 21.22
CA GLN A 528 13.42 -8.48 22.69
C GLN A 528 13.92 -9.79 23.28
N GLN A 529 13.63 -10.93 22.64
CA GLN A 529 14.15 -12.23 23.08
C GLN A 529 15.67 -12.27 23.03
N LEU A 530 16.28 -11.82 21.93
CA LEU A 530 17.74 -11.78 21.79
C LEU A 530 18.38 -10.88 22.85
N GLN A 531 17.75 -9.75 23.16
CA GLN A 531 18.21 -8.81 24.17
C GLN A 531 18.16 -9.44 25.57
N ALA A 532 17.09 -10.16 25.91
CA ALA A 532 17.00 -10.92 27.16
C ALA A 532 18.05 -12.04 27.26
N GLU A 533 18.31 -12.76 26.16
CA GLU A 533 19.37 -13.78 26.11
C GLU A 533 20.77 -13.17 26.28
N LEU A 534 21.04 -12.02 25.64
CA LEU A 534 22.29 -11.28 25.79
C LEU A 534 22.50 -10.83 27.24
N GLU A 535 21.47 -10.28 27.89
CA GLU A 535 21.54 -9.93 29.31
C GLU A 535 21.82 -11.15 30.20
N HIS A 536 21.18 -12.29 29.91
CA HIS A 536 21.43 -13.51 30.64
C HIS A 536 22.86 -14.02 30.46
N ARG A 537 23.37 -14.06 29.22
CA ARG A 537 24.76 -14.44 28.94
C ARG A 537 25.75 -13.49 29.60
N HIS A 538 25.46 -12.18 29.62
CA HIS A 538 26.32 -11.21 30.28
C HIS A 538 26.40 -11.48 31.80
N LYS A 539 25.27 -11.78 32.44
CA LYS A 539 25.24 -12.20 33.87
C LYS A 539 26.04 -13.48 34.10
N GLN A 540 25.89 -14.49 33.24
CA GLN A 540 26.67 -15.73 33.33
C GLN A 540 28.18 -15.47 33.16
N GLN A 541 28.57 -14.62 32.21
CA GLN A 541 29.97 -14.25 31.99
C GLN A 541 30.56 -13.55 33.23
N GLN A 542 29.83 -12.63 33.86
CA GLN A 542 30.26 -11.98 35.10
C GLN A 542 30.42 -12.97 36.27
N GLN A 543 29.54 -13.97 36.37
CA GLN A 543 29.66 -15.04 37.36
C GLN A 543 30.90 -15.91 37.11
N LEU A 544 31.14 -16.32 35.87
CA LEU A 544 32.32 -17.09 35.47
C LEU A 544 33.61 -16.30 35.70
N GLN A 545 33.64 -15.00 35.41
CA GLN A 545 34.78 -14.14 35.72
C GLN A 545 35.05 -14.09 37.23
N THR A 546 34.02 -13.94 38.05
CA THR A 546 34.15 -13.98 39.52
C THR A 546 34.72 -15.32 39.99
N GLN A 547 34.21 -16.44 39.47
CA GLN A 547 34.71 -17.79 39.80
C GLN A 547 36.16 -18.00 39.35
N LEU A 548 36.54 -17.50 38.17
CA LEU A 548 37.90 -17.56 37.67
C LEU A 548 38.86 -16.84 38.60
N VAL A 549 38.52 -15.62 39.04
CA VAL A 549 39.33 -14.85 40.00
C VAL A 549 39.47 -15.61 41.33
N GLN A 550 38.39 -16.18 41.86
CA GLN A 550 38.44 -17.00 43.07
C GLN A 550 39.35 -18.22 42.92
N THR A 551 39.25 -18.91 41.78
CA THR A 551 40.06 -20.11 41.48
C THR A 551 41.54 -19.74 41.31
N GLN A 552 41.85 -18.63 40.66
CA GLN A 552 43.21 -18.10 40.56
C GLN A 552 43.80 -17.78 41.94
N ASN A 553 43.01 -17.17 42.83
CA ASN A 553 43.45 -16.91 44.20
C ASN A 553 43.70 -18.21 44.98
N GLN A 554 42.84 -19.21 44.87
CA GLN A 554 43.04 -20.52 45.50
C GLN A 554 44.28 -21.23 44.95
N TYR A 555 44.49 -21.19 43.63
CA TYR A 555 45.67 -21.73 42.99
C TYR A 555 46.96 -21.06 43.51
N GLN A 556 46.96 -19.73 43.60
CA GLN A 556 48.09 -18.97 44.16
C GLN A 556 48.37 -19.37 45.62
N GLN A 557 47.33 -19.57 46.43
CA GLN A 557 47.48 -20.05 47.81
C GLN A 557 48.08 -21.46 47.86
N ALA A 558 47.60 -22.37 47.02
CA ALA A 558 48.13 -23.74 46.92
C ALA A 558 49.60 -23.75 46.47
N GLN A 559 49.98 -22.91 45.49
CA GLN A 559 51.38 -22.74 45.08
C GLN A 559 52.25 -22.25 46.24
N ASN A 560 51.77 -21.27 47.02
CA ASN A 560 52.49 -20.78 48.19
C ASN A 560 52.65 -21.89 49.26
N GLN A 561 51.63 -22.72 49.47
CA GLN A 561 51.71 -23.87 50.38
C GLN A 561 52.70 -24.94 49.87
N LEU A 562 52.68 -25.25 48.58
CA LEU A 562 53.61 -26.20 47.97
C LEU A 562 55.05 -25.74 48.12
N CYS A 563 55.32 -24.45 47.89
CA CYS A 563 56.62 -23.84 48.11
C CYS A 563 57.09 -24.02 49.57
N ARG A 564 56.20 -23.78 50.56
CA ARG A 564 56.52 -24.03 51.98
C ARG A 564 56.83 -25.51 52.26
N GLN A 565 56.06 -26.43 51.66
CA GLN A 565 56.29 -27.87 51.82
C GLN A 565 57.59 -28.33 51.16
N GLN A 566 57.96 -27.76 50.01
CA GLN A 566 59.25 -28.04 49.36
C GLN A 566 60.42 -27.59 50.24
N VAL A 567 60.36 -26.38 50.81
CA VAL A 567 61.39 -25.91 51.76
C VAL A 567 61.50 -26.83 52.97
N LEU A 568 60.36 -27.28 53.54
CA LEU A 568 60.35 -28.24 54.64
C LEU A 568 60.96 -29.59 54.23
N LEU A 569 60.63 -30.08 53.03
CA LEU A 569 61.17 -31.34 52.53
C LEU A 569 62.68 -31.27 52.35
N GLU A 570 63.21 -30.16 51.82
CA GLU A 570 64.66 -29.91 51.71
C GLU A 570 65.32 -29.91 53.09
N GLN A 571 64.69 -29.29 54.09
CA GLN A 571 65.17 -29.34 55.48
C GLN A 571 65.20 -30.77 56.02
N TYR A 572 64.13 -31.56 55.82
CA TYR A 572 64.08 -32.95 56.24
C TYR A 572 65.10 -33.83 55.50
N GLN A 573 65.31 -33.61 54.20
CA GLN A 573 66.33 -34.32 53.42
C GLN A 573 67.73 -34.02 53.95
N SER A 574 68.02 -32.75 54.27
CA SER A 574 69.28 -32.35 54.89
C SER A 574 69.46 -33.01 56.27
N GLN A 575 68.41 -33.08 57.09
CA GLN A 575 68.46 -33.79 58.38
C GLN A 575 68.67 -35.29 58.20
N HIS A 576 67.98 -35.92 57.24
CA HIS A 576 68.14 -37.33 56.94
C HIS A 576 69.56 -37.65 56.47
N GLN A 577 70.17 -36.81 55.61
CA GLN A 577 71.58 -36.96 55.22
C GLN A 577 72.52 -36.87 56.42
N GLN A 578 72.30 -35.94 57.34
CA GLN A 578 73.08 -35.86 58.58
C GLN A 578 72.94 -37.12 59.43
N LEU A 579 71.72 -37.59 59.66
CA LEU A 579 71.46 -38.83 60.40
C LEU A 579 72.06 -40.07 59.70
N GLN A 580 71.98 -40.14 58.38
CA GLN A 580 72.57 -41.23 57.61
C GLN A 580 74.08 -41.24 57.74
N SER A 581 74.73 -40.08 57.65
CA SER A 581 76.17 -39.95 57.91
C SER A 581 76.55 -40.39 59.33
N GLN A 582 75.74 -40.04 60.34
CA GLN A 582 75.93 -40.50 61.72
C GLN A 582 75.76 -42.02 61.84
N LEU A 583 74.77 -42.61 61.16
CA LEU A 583 74.54 -44.06 61.15
C LEU A 583 75.71 -44.80 60.51
N GLU A 584 76.19 -44.33 59.36
CA GLU A 584 77.36 -44.89 58.67
C GLU A 584 78.61 -44.84 59.56
N GLN A 585 78.80 -43.74 60.29
CA GLN A 585 79.87 -43.61 61.29
C GLN A 585 79.72 -44.66 62.41
N CYS A 586 78.53 -44.80 62.99
CA CYS A 586 78.24 -45.85 63.99
C CYS A 586 78.45 -47.27 63.45
N GLN A 587 78.04 -47.54 62.21
CA GLN A 587 78.24 -48.84 61.56
C GLN A 587 79.73 -49.15 61.35
N PHE A 588 80.51 -48.14 60.95
CA PHE A 588 81.96 -48.28 60.84
C PHE A 588 82.61 -48.59 62.20
N GLU A 589 82.18 -47.92 63.27
CA GLU A 589 82.63 -48.21 64.63
C GLU A 589 82.25 -49.63 65.08
N LEU A 590 81.03 -50.09 64.78
CA LEU A 590 80.60 -51.47 65.04
C LEU A 590 81.42 -52.50 64.27
N LEU A 591 81.76 -52.23 63.01
CA LEU A 591 82.58 -53.11 62.19
C LEU A 591 84.02 -53.21 62.72
N GLN A 592 84.58 -52.08 63.17
CA GLN A 592 85.87 -52.01 63.87
C GLN A 592 85.86 -52.90 65.12
N LEU A 593 84.84 -52.75 65.97
CA LEU A 593 84.62 -53.58 67.17
C LEU A 593 84.47 -55.07 66.81
N HIS A 594 83.70 -55.40 65.78
CA HIS A 594 83.49 -56.78 65.36
C HIS A 594 84.80 -57.43 64.86
N THR A 595 85.62 -56.66 64.14
CA THR A 595 86.94 -57.09 63.66
C THR A 595 87.90 -57.33 64.83
N GLN A 596 87.92 -56.43 65.82
CA GLN A 596 88.70 -56.62 67.04
C GLN A 596 88.26 -57.89 67.79
N LEU A 597 86.95 -58.16 67.85
CA LEU A 597 86.40 -59.33 68.50
C LEU A 597 86.76 -60.63 67.75
N ALA A 598 86.75 -60.61 66.42
CA ALA A 598 87.20 -61.70 65.57
C ALA A 598 88.71 -61.99 65.73
N GLN A 599 89.56 -60.96 65.75
CA GLN A 599 90.98 -61.09 66.04
C GLN A 599 91.23 -61.72 67.42
N THR A 600 90.43 -61.30 68.41
CA THR A 600 90.49 -61.84 69.77
C THR A 600 90.08 -63.32 69.80
N ARG A 601 89.04 -63.73 69.06
CA ARG A 601 88.64 -65.14 68.89
C ARG A 601 89.76 -65.99 68.29
N VAL A 602 90.42 -65.51 67.23
CA VAL A 602 91.56 -66.22 66.60
C VAL A 602 92.72 -66.36 67.59
N ARG A 603 92.98 -65.33 68.41
CA ARG A 603 94.01 -65.37 69.46
C ARG A 603 93.69 -66.44 70.51
N CYS A 604 92.42 -66.56 70.92
CA CYS A 604 91.96 -67.62 71.83
C CYS A 604 92.09 -69.02 71.21
N GLN A 605 91.73 -69.22 69.94
CA GLN A 605 91.90 -70.50 69.23
C GLN A 605 93.38 -70.93 69.12
N ARG A 606 94.28 -69.97 68.84
CA ARG A 606 95.73 -70.23 68.84
C ARG A 606 96.23 -70.64 70.22
N LEU A 607 95.74 -70.01 71.28
CA LEU A 607 96.07 -70.38 72.66
C LEU A 607 95.55 -71.78 73.02
N GLN A 608 94.32 -72.13 72.62
CA GLN A 608 93.77 -73.49 72.78
C GLN A 608 94.62 -74.55 72.07
N SER A 609 95.02 -74.29 70.83
CA SER A 609 95.87 -75.19 70.03
C SER A 609 97.25 -75.38 70.69
N ARG A 610 97.82 -74.30 71.22
CA ARG A 610 99.10 -74.32 71.96
C ARG A 610 98.99 -75.13 73.25
N LEU A 611 97.84 -75.06 73.93
CA LEU A 611 97.55 -75.84 75.13
C LEU A 611 97.44 -77.34 74.83
N GLN A 612 96.81 -77.72 73.71
CA GLN A 612 96.78 -79.11 73.22
C GLN A 612 98.18 -79.65 72.92
N GLN A 613 99.04 -78.87 72.25
CA GLN A 613 100.43 -79.26 71.98
C GLN A 613 101.26 -79.44 73.26
N LEU A 614 101.05 -78.59 74.27
CA LEU A 614 101.72 -78.73 75.57
C LEU A 614 101.26 -79.98 76.33
N ARG A 615 99.96 -80.31 76.29
CA ARG A 615 99.42 -81.57 76.85
C ARG A 615 100.05 -82.80 76.19
N TYR A 616 100.18 -82.79 74.87
CA TYR A 616 100.86 -83.85 74.11
C TYR A 616 102.34 -84.01 74.51
N ARG A 617 103.08 -82.90 74.64
CA ARG A 617 104.49 -82.91 75.07
C ARG A 617 104.68 -83.44 76.49
N SER A 618 103.77 -83.08 77.42
CA SER A 618 103.78 -83.60 78.79
C SER A 618 103.60 -85.13 78.82
N HIS A 619 102.62 -85.63 78.05
CA HIS A 619 102.32 -87.07 77.98
C HIS A 619 103.51 -87.89 77.44
N ARG A 620 104.21 -87.38 76.42
CA ARG A 620 105.42 -88.01 75.85
C ARG A 620 106.60 -88.01 76.84
N ARG A 621 106.74 -86.97 77.66
CA ARG A 621 107.78 -86.88 78.71
C ARG A 621 107.51 -87.88 79.84
N GLN A 622 106.24 -88.12 80.16
CA GLN A 622 105.81 -89.09 81.17
C GLN A 622 106.07 -90.54 80.74
N GLN A 623 105.89 -90.87 79.46
CA GLN A 623 106.25 -92.20 78.90
C GLN A 623 107.77 -92.44 78.91
N ASN A 624 108.58 -91.44 78.56
CA ASN A 624 110.04 -91.56 78.58
C ASN A 624 110.63 -91.75 79.99
N LEU A 625 110.00 -91.17 81.02
CA LEU A 625 110.41 -91.39 82.41
C LEU A 625 110.05 -92.80 82.90
N ARG A 626 108.91 -93.36 82.48
CA ARG A 626 108.52 -94.75 82.77
C ARG A 626 109.45 -95.78 82.11
N ALA A 627 109.90 -95.51 80.88
CA ALA A 627 110.86 -96.37 80.18
C ALA A 627 112.25 -96.41 80.85
N LYS A 628 112.73 -95.26 81.37
CA LYS A 628 114.00 -95.20 82.13
C LYS A 628 113.93 -95.92 83.47
N LEU A 629 112.78 -95.90 84.14
CA LEU A 629 112.57 -96.58 85.43
C LEU A 629 112.61 -98.11 85.29
N ALA A 630 112.00 -98.64 84.21
CA ALA A 630 112.04 -100.06 83.88
C ALA A 630 113.45 -100.58 83.52
N GLN A 631 114.31 -99.73 82.96
CA GLN A 631 115.69 -100.10 82.60
C GLN A 631 116.63 -100.19 83.82
N THR A 632 116.38 -99.38 84.86
CA THR A 632 117.07 -99.46 86.15
C THR A 632 116.64 -100.69 86.98
N GLU A 633 115.36 -101.10 86.91
CA GLU A 633 114.85 -102.29 87.61
C GLU A 633 115.36 -103.61 87.00
N ALA A 634 115.53 -103.67 85.66
CA ALA A 634 116.10 -104.83 84.97
C ALA A 634 117.61 -105.04 85.26
N THR A 635 118.35 -103.97 85.55
CA THR A 635 119.78 -104.04 85.90
C THR A 635 119.97 -104.62 87.30
N LEU A 636 119.06 -104.30 88.24
CA LEU A 636 119.07 -104.80 89.62
C LEU A 636 118.75 -106.31 89.70
N GLN A 637 117.85 -106.83 88.84
CA GLN A 637 117.53 -108.26 88.76
C GLN A 637 118.64 -109.10 88.08
N SER A 638 119.45 -108.53 87.19
CA SER A 638 120.57 -109.24 86.55
C SER A 638 121.76 -109.48 87.50
N MET A 639 121.97 -108.60 88.49
CA MET A 639 123.00 -108.79 89.51
C MET A 639 122.64 -109.90 90.51
N GLN A 640 121.34 -110.15 90.74
CA GLN A 640 120.81 -111.16 91.67
C GLN A 640 120.99 -112.63 91.25
N SER A 641 121.41 -112.91 90.01
CA SER A 641 121.44 -114.26 89.44
C SER A 641 122.85 -114.78 89.06
N SER A 642 123.92 -114.02 89.34
CA SER A 642 125.31 -114.41 89.04
C SER A 642 125.86 -115.48 90.01
N LYS A 643 126.65 -116.43 89.47
CA LYS A 643 127.37 -117.49 90.19
C LYS A 643 128.20 -116.98 91.38
N PHE A 644 128.62 -115.72 91.36
CA PHE A 644 129.35 -115.07 92.46
C PHE A 644 128.49 -114.87 93.72
N TRP A 645 127.17 -114.63 93.59
CA TRP A 645 126.27 -114.45 94.73
C TRP A 645 125.99 -115.78 95.45
N LYS A 646 125.83 -116.89 94.72
CA LYS A 646 125.58 -118.21 95.34
C LYS A 646 126.79 -118.78 96.11
N LEU A 647 128.01 -118.43 95.69
CA LEU A 647 129.25 -118.69 96.45
C LEU A 647 129.34 -117.81 97.70
N ARG A 648 128.87 -116.57 97.63
CA ARG A 648 128.77 -115.64 98.78
C ARG A 648 127.80 -116.17 99.85
N THR A 649 126.66 -116.76 99.51
CA THR A 649 125.74 -117.35 100.52
C THR A 649 126.30 -118.61 101.19
N HIS A 650 127.04 -119.46 100.47
CA HIS A 650 127.70 -120.64 101.06
C HIS A 650 128.94 -120.27 101.87
N TRP A 651 129.70 -119.24 101.45
CA TRP A 651 130.81 -118.68 102.21
C TRP A 651 130.35 -118.00 103.51
N PHE A 652 129.20 -117.32 103.52
CA PHE A 652 128.64 -116.76 104.75
C PHE A 652 128.09 -117.83 105.71
N GLN A 653 127.66 -119.00 105.23
CA GLN A 653 127.33 -120.15 106.10
C GLN A 653 128.59 -120.84 106.67
N PHE A 654 129.69 -120.90 105.91
CA PHE A 654 130.98 -121.42 106.39
C PHE A 654 131.72 -120.43 107.33
N ARG A 655 131.66 -119.12 107.08
CA ARG A 655 132.19 -118.09 108.01
C ARG A 655 131.41 -118.02 109.33
N ARG A 656 130.13 -118.38 109.32
CA ARG A 656 129.30 -118.48 110.55
C ARG A 656 129.65 -119.71 111.39
N PHE A 657 130.29 -120.72 110.81
CA PHE A 657 130.88 -121.87 111.52
C PHE A 657 132.29 -121.57 112.06
N LEU A 658 132.99 -120.59 111.50
CA LEU A 658 134.37 -120.21 111.86
C LEU A 658 134.49 -118.91 112.69
N GLY A 659 133.39 -118.37 113.21
CA GLY A 659 133.41 -117.36 114.28
C GLY A 659 134.00 -115.98 113.94
N LEU A 660 134.06 -115.59 112.65
CA LEU A 660 134.65 -114.31 112.23
C LEU A 660 133.62 -113.42 111.53
N GLY A 661 132.79 -112.74 112.33
CA GLY A 661 131.78 -111.77 111.91
C GLY A 661 132.19 -110.32 112.23
N GLY A 662 131.80 -109.39 111.36
CA GLY A 662 131.99 -107.96 111.55
C GLY A 662 131.52 -107.18 110.33
N GLU A 663 130.48 -106.36 110.55
CA GLU A 663 129.64 -105.59 109.61
C GLU A 663 130.41 -104.48 108.86
N PRO A 664 129.84 -103.95 107.75
CA PRO A 664 128.74 -102.98 107.82
C PRO A 664 127.43 -103.46 107.20
#